data_AF-A0AAN6IT73-F1
#
_entry.id   AF-A0AAN6IT73-F1
#
_cell.length_a   1.000
_cell.length_b   1.000
_cell.length_c   1.000
_cell.angle_alpha   90.00
_cell.angle_beta   90.00
_cell.angle_gamma   90.00
#
_symmetry.space_group_name_H-M   'P 1'
#
loop_
_entity.id
_entity.type
_entity.pdbx_description
1 polymer ?
#
loop_
_entity_poly.entity_id
_entity_poly.type
_entity_poly.pdbx_seq_one_letter_code
_entity_poly.pdbx_strand_id
1 'polypeptide(L)'
;MYLRGCPPTVLLIASVLLAAVTAYLNDTSAALVQDPFYQLTDGCPPCPRCFDCHYDEFKCLQFANCSSLNGKCVCPPGFGGDDCADPLCGSLADGKNRSPRKGDRCDCKDGWEGVNCNVCTSDNACNAMMPLGEGGRCYKDGLVVHEMYQVCNVTNKAILDQIDPRIPEVTFSCNADQATCNFQFWVDQKESFYCALDNCTWEAKATTARNSTKYTCENIRCSCIEDRFLCGEDGSVNIDEFLAEEIKGPASFYTQHTYGGSSKDGSRFEEPAMNNLISMIFGDEYISLQCRGGECLYETEVPGYTRPVKEINTPLIAGVIAGCALFVVALTLIIWYLSRRAAYKRWGAIRLGDGSEDDAAKSMVNHTPMALQFENVSYDLKGKEILSGISGIAYPGQITAIMGASGAGKSTFLDILARKNKRGTTSGNMYVNGEKIPDAEYRNVIGYVDQEDTLLPTLTVHETILTSALLRLPADMGLPVKEQRVIEVMQQLGIYHIKDQMIGSEEGNGRGISGGEKRRVGIACELVTSPSILFLDEPTSGLDAFNAFNVVECLVTLAKTYNRTVIFTIHQPRSNIVALFDQLILLAKGRTVYSGPFSSCQAYFDHIGYSCPPGFNIADYLVDLTMHASLPRSPVFDDVAREFPERDGLGTESSSTRAVKSIASASNVSVETPSDPSIRTKPKRRISLKQKQDRQLFTRKRSESDTPPTPRTDDEDNIIAKATGSARSWLQLAKRDGSNPPPLLEDPDDLPPDANSDLDNLVSSFKTSDVAQTIHDEISASIQAASSANGHGVEDGSTTEAHIGTIKSFRRVSLPRQFLILSLRTWRNLYRNPILMLTHYAVAILLAVLSGWLFYGVTDDIGGFQNRLGLFFFLLALFGFSTLTSLNTFSAERLIFVRERANGYYAPITYFASKVMFDIVPLRLIPPIIMGIIIYPMVGLLPQWGTFFTFILILVLFNLAAAAICLTIGIVFRDGAVANLIGSLVMLFSLLFAGLLLNLNHDATQMAAQWLQKLSIFHYGYEALIVNEVAKLRLKDHRYGLDIEVPGASILSAFGFDNLALWKDVISLGIFGAVFIVIAYGAMHFLLVEKR
;
A
#
# COMPACT_ATOMS: atom_id res chain seq x y z
N MET A 1 -6.12 -46.10 21.08
CA MET A 1 -5.82 -46.85 19.84
C MET A 1 -5.03 -45.89 18.93
N TYR A 2 -3.73 -46.03 18.64
CA TYR A 2 -2.95 -47.19 18.14
C TYR A 2 -3.45 -47.66 16.76
N LEU A 3 -2.66 -47.79 15.68
CA LEU A 3 -1.25 -47.48 15.27
C LEU A 3 -1.26 -47.41 13.71
N ARG A 4 -0.31 -46.92 12.89
CA ARG A 4 0.86 -45.97 12.84
C ARG A 4 1.12 -45.74 11.32
N GLY A 5 1.98 -44.86 10.79
CA GLY A 5 2.90 -43.83 11.28
C GLY A 5 3.74 -43.32 10.09
N CYS A 6 4.21 -42.07 10.08
CA CYS A 6 4.88 -41.44 8.91
C CYS A 6 6.39 -41.11 9.19
N PRO A 7 7.12 -40.29 8.39
CA PRO A 7 8.40 -40.64 7.75
C PRO A 7 9.65 -40.17 8.55
N PRO A 8 10.87 -40.16 7.95
CA PRO A 8 11.33 -38.93 7.28
C PRO A 8 12.24 -39.15 6.04
N THR A 9 12.90 -38.08 5.58
CA THR A 9 13.54 -37.87 4.27
C THR A 9 15.06 -37.59 4.33
N VAL A 10 15.64 -37.25 3.16
CA VAL A 10 16.89 -36.45 2.91
C VAL A 10 18.21 -37.21 2.72
N LEU A 11 18.74 -37.18 1.47
CA LEU A 11 20.07 -36.71 1.01
C LEU A 11 20.42 -37.34 -0.36
N LEU A 12 21.39 -36.87 -1.16
CA LEU A 12 21.60 -35.54 -1.77
C LEU A 12 22.70 -35.69 -2.86
N ILE A 13 22.49 -35.14 -4.06
CA ILE A 13 23.47 -34.58 -5.03
C ILE A 13 24.85 -35.27 -5.24
N ALA A 14 25.15 -35.63 -6.50
CA ALA A 14 26.47 -35.45 -7.12
C ALA A 14 26.35 -35.26 -8.66
N SER A 15 27.31 -34.53 -9.25
CA SER A 15 27.44 -34.12 -10.67
C SER A 15 27.35 -35.27 -11.71
N VAL A 16 26.81 -35.14 -12.94
CA VAL A 16 26.83 -34.06 -13.97
C VAL A 16 28.08 -34.07 -14.89
N LEU A 17 27.84 -33.95 -16.21
CA LEU A 17 28.76 -33.71 -17.36
C LEU A 17 29.74 -34.84 -17.78
N LEU A 18 29.45 -35.47 -18.93
CA LEU A 18 30.15 -35.15 -20.20
C LEU A 18 29.42 -35.70 -21.46
N ALA A 19 29.82 -35.17 -22.63
CA ALA A 19 29.68 -35.73 -23.98
C ALA A 19 28.27 -36.00 -24.57
N ALA A 20 27.85 -35.12 -25.48
CA ALA A 20 27.01 -35.50 -26.63
C ALA A 20 27.90 -35.92 -27.83
N VAL A 21 27.27 -36.23 -28.98
CA VAL A 21 27.87 -36.49 -30.31
C VAL A 21 28.39 -37.92 -30.57
N THR A 22 27.55 -38.80 -31.13
CA THR A 22 27.74 -39.54 -32.42
C THR A 22 26.61 -40.58 -32.64
N ALA A 23 26.29 -40.88 -33.92
CA ALA A 23 25.45 -41.98 -34.44
C ALA A 23 23.99 -42.10 -33.91
N TYR A 24 22.94 -42.34 -34.72
CA TYR A 24 22.83 -42.59 -36.16
C TYR A 24 23.54 -43.86 -36.69
N LEU A 25 22.95 -45.04 -36.44
CA LEU A 25 22.63 -46.07 -37.46
C LEU A 25 22.05 -47.35 -36.83
N ASN A 26 21.42 -48.16 -37.68
CA ASN A 26 20.92 -49.53 -37.46
C ASN A 26 19.90 -49.77 -36.34
N ASP A 27 18.68 -50.10 -36.75
CA ASP A 27 18.13 -51.41 -36.37
C ASP A 27 17.41 -52.03 -37.59
N THR A 28 17.82 -53.22 -38.00
CA THR A 28 17.26 -53.95 -39.16
C THR A 28 17.47 -55.46 -39.01
N SER A 29 16.50 -56.24 -39.51
CA SER A 29 16.50 -57.72 -39.63
C SER A 29 16.44 -58.52 -38.32
N ALA A 30 16.00 -59.79 -38.28
CA ALA A 30 14.97 -60.48 -39.08
C ALA A 30 14.65 -61.85 -38.42
N ALA A 31 13.41 -62.08 -38.01
CA ALA A 31 12.89 -63.38 -37.55
C ALA A 31 11.35 -63.34 -37.51
N LEU A 32 10.60 -64.43 -37.78
CA LEU A 32 10.99 -65.74 -38.32
C LEU A 32 9.75 -66.35 -39.04
N VAL A 33 9.96 -67.12 -40.11
CA VAL A 33 8.88 -67.79 -40.86
C VAL A 33 8.65 -69.20 -40.33
N GLN A 34 7.38 -69.58 -40.09
CA GLN A 34 6.93 -70.98 -40.19
C GLN A 34 5.40 -71.09 -40.33
N ASP A 35 4.94 -71.80 -41.37
CA ASP A 35 3.53 -72.15 -41.60
C ASP A 35 3.03 -73.24 -40.63
N PRO A 36 1.69 -73.38 -40.52
CA PRO A 36 1.13 -74.70 -40.80
C PRO A 36 -0.15 -74.71 -41.67
N PHE A 37 -0.08 -75.46 -42.76
CA PHE A 37 -1.17 -76.22 -43.42
C PHE A 37 -2.40 -75.50 -44.04
N TYR A 38 -2.23 -75.17 -45.32
CA TYR A 38 -2.95 -75.78 -46.46
C TYR A 38 -4.49 -75.82 -46.53
N GLN A 39 -4.99 -75.12 -47.58
CA GLN A 39 -6.05 -75.53 -48.52
C GLN A 39 -7.39 -76.10 -47.99
N LEU A 40 -8.47 -75.32 -48.17
CA LEU A 40 -9.64 -75.79 -48.95
C LEU A 40 -10.52 -74.62 -49.41
N THR A 41 -11.17 -74.82 -50.56
CA THR A 41 -12.27 -74.04 -51.18
C THR A 41 -12.07 -72.54 -51.49
N ASP A 42 -12.25 -72.27 -52.78
CA ASP A 42 -12.53 -71.00 -53.44
C ASP A 42 -13.57 -70.11 -52.71
N GLY A 43 -13.43 -68.78 -52.79
CA GLY A 43 -14.51 -67.86 -52.40
C GLY A 43 -14.17 -66.40 -52.14
N CYS A 44 -12.94 -66.07 -51.75
CA CYS A 44 -12.56 -64.67 -51.44
C CYS A 44 -11.98 -63.95 -52.66
N PRO A 45 -12.48 -62.74 -53.02
CA PRO A 45 -11.78 -61.85 -53.94
C PRO A 45 -10.46 -61.38 -53.33
N PRO A 46 -9.46 -60.96 -54.14
CA PRO A 46 -8.25 -60.34 -53.61
C PRO A 46 -8.61 -59.06 -52.84
N CYS A 47 -7.95 -58.81 -51.71
CA CYS A 47 -8.09 -57.55 -51.00
C CYS A 47 -7.71 -56.39 -51.94
N PRO A 48 -8.47 -55.29 -51.98
CA PRO A 48 -8.09 -54.11 -52.76
C PRO A 48 -6.73 -53.58 -52.27
N ARG A 49 -5.95 -53.01 -53.19
CA ARG A 49 -4.69 -52.34 -52.85
C ARG A 49 -4.98 -51.17 -51.91
N CYS A 50 -4.05 -50.91 -50.99
CA CYS A 50 -4.04 -49.63 -50.27
C CYS A 50 -3.86 -48.48 -51.27
N PHE A 51 -4.44 -47.32 -50.98
CA PHE A 51 -4.25 -46.12 -51.79
C PHE A 51 -2.75 -45.76 -51.87
N ASP A 52 -2.25 -45.60 -53.09
CA ASP A 52 -0.90 -45.12 -53.38
C ASP A 52 -0.91 -44.34 -54.70
N CYS A 53 -0.78 -43.01 -54.61
CA CYS A 53 -0.92 -42.08 -55.74
C CYS A 53 0.20 -42.14 -56.80
N HIS A 54 1.12 -43.12 -56.71
CA HIS A 54 2.08 -43.43 -57.77
C HIS A 54 1.54 -44.39 -58.84
N TYR A 55 0.34 -44.96 -58.66
CA TYR A 55 -0.32 -45.81 -59.66
C TYR A 55 -1.50 -45.08 -60.31
N ASP A 56 -1.69 -45.24 -61.63
CA ASP A 56 -2.76 -44.59 -62.40
C ASP A 56 -4.18 -44.90 -61.92
N GLU A 57 -4.33 -45.98 -61.13
CA GLU A 57 -5.56 -46.40 -60.44
C GLU A 57 -5.97 -45.44 -59.29
N PHE A 58 -5.05 -44.62 -58.77
CA PHE A 58 -5.23 -43.76 -57.59
C PHE A 58 -4.80 -42.31 -57.88
N LYS A 59 -5.78 -41.41 -58.04
CA LYS A 59 -5.54 -39.98 -58.33
C LYS A 59 -5.58 -39.13 -57.06
N CYS A 60 -4.72 -38.10 -56.98
CA CYS A 60 -4.87 -37.04 -55.99
C CYS A 60 -5.91 -36.01 -56.45
N LEU A 61 -6.92 -35.76 -55.62
CA LEU A 61 -7.88 -34.68 -55.84
C LEU A 61 -7.27 -33.33 -55.44
N GLN A 62 -8.01 -32.23 -55.71
CA GLN A 62 -7.58 -30.85 -55.44
C GLN A 62 -6.25 -30.45 -56.12
N PHE A 63 -5.85 -31.17 -57.17
CA PHE A 63 -4.53 -31.08 -57.80
C PHE A 63 -3.36 -31.21 -56.80
N ALA A 64 -3.56 -31.93 -55.69
CA ALA A 64 -2.56 -32.13 -54.65
C ALA A 64 -1.37 -32.96 -55.16
N ASN A 65 -0.17 -32.62 -54.71
CA ASN A 65 1.04 -33.38 -55.06
C ASN A 65 1.08 -34.73 -54.35
N CYS A 66 1.42 -35.80 -55.07
CA CYS A 66 1.67 -37.11 -54.48
C CYS A 66 2.96 -37.10 -53.64
N SER A 67 2.94 -37.66 -52.42
CA SER A 67 4.11 -37.73 -51.55
C SER A 67 4.97 -38.97 -51.84
N SER A 68 6.16 -38.71 -52.37
CA SER A 68 7.19 -39.71 -52.71
C SER A 68 7.73 -40.54 -51.53
N LEU A 69 7.25 -40.31 -50.31
CA LEU A 69 7.71 -40.93 -49.07
C LEU A 69 6.69 -41.89 -48.45
N ASN A 70 5.40 -41.79 -48.81
CA ASN A 70 4.35 -42.65 -48.25
C ASN A 70 3.17 -42.97 -49.21
N GLY A 71 3.18 -42.51 -50.46
CA GLY A 71 2.11 -42.77 -51.43
C GLY A 71 0.80 -42.01 -51.18
N LYS A 72 0.79 -41.02 -50.27
CA LYS A 72 -0.41 -40.24 -49.95
C LYS A 72 -0.34 -38.84 -50.53
N CYS A 73 -1.49 -38.25 -50.81
CA CYS A 73 -1.60 -36.92 -51.37
C CYS A 73 -1.33 -35.82 -50.32
N VAL A 74 -0.65 -34.75 -50.71
CA VAL A 74 -0.33 -33.61 -49.83
C VAL A 74 -1.45 -32.58 -49.92
N CYS A 75 -2.50 -32.78 -49.12
CA CYS A 75 -3.76 -32.03 -49.24
C CYS A 75 -3.65 -30.54 -48.88
N PRO A 76 -4.40 -29.67 -49.58
CA PRO A 76 -4.47 -28.24 -49.28
C PRO A 76 -5.28 -27.98 -47.98
N PRO A 77 -5.13 -26.78 -47.36
CA PRO A 77 -5.78 -26.47 -46.09
C PRO A 77 -7.30 -26.62 -46.14
N GLY A 78 -7.85 -27.47 -45.26
CA GLY A 78 -9.28 -27.80 -45.22
C GLY A 78 -9.65 -29.13 -45.88
N PHE A 79 -8.70 -29.84 -46.51
CA PHE A 79 -8.89 -31.18 -47.07
C PHE A 79 -7.96 -32.22 -46.42
N GLY A 80 -8.39 -33.48 -46.43
CA GLY A 80 -7.68 -34.64 -45.90
C GLY A 80 -8.19 -35.94 -46.51
N GLY A 81 -7.96 -37.05 -45.80
CA GLY A 81 -8.00 -38.39 -46.41
C GLY A 81 -6.64 -38.74 -47.02
N ASP A 82 -6.58 -39.86 -47.73
CA ASP A 82 -5.34 -40.31 -48.41
C ASP A 82 -5.22 -39.73 -49.83
N ASP A 83 -6.36 -39.38 -50.43
CA ASP A 83 -6.61 -38.89 -51.79
C ASP A 83 -6.96 -37.38 -51.87
N CYS A 84 -7.18 -36.74 -50.72
CA CYS A 84 -7.70 -35.37 -50.55
C CYS A 84 -9.19 -35.16 -50.86
N ALA A 85 -10.02 -36.20 -50.78
CA ALA A 85 -11.49 -36.10 -50.94
C ALA A 85 -12.23 -35.59 -49.69
N ASP A 86 -11.69 -35.79 -48.49
CA ASP A 86 -12.43 -35.55 -47.23
C ASP A 86 -12.31 -34.07 -46.77
N PRO A 87 -13.42 -33.32 -46.64
CA PRO A 87 -13.40 -32.00 -46.05
C PRO A 87 -13.18 -32.08 -44.53
N LEU A 88 -12.31 -31.20 -44.01
CA LEU A 88 -11.90 -31.13 -42.62
C LEU A 88 -12.60 -29.97 -41.89
N CYS A 89 -13.13 -30.24 -40.69
CA CYS A 89 -13.85 -29.25 -39.88
C CYS A 89 -12.94 -28.60 -38.81
N GLY A 90 -13.51 -27.93 -37.80
CA GLY A 90 -12.77 -27.29 -36.71
C GLY A 90 -12.38 -25.84 -37.03
N SER A 91 -11.08 -25.57 -37.17
CA SER A 91 -10.53 -24.26 -37.56
C SER A 91 -9.25 -24.40 -38.37
N LEU A 92 -8.88 -23.37 -39.15
CA LEU A 92 -7.60 -23.35 -39.88
C LEU A 92 -6.40 -23.46 -38.92
N ALA A 93 -6.51 -22.87 -37.72
CA ALA A 93 -5.47 -22.87 -36.68
C ALA A 93 -5.18 -24.25 -36.06
N ASP A 94 -6.09 -25.22 -36.20
CA ASP A 94 -5.82 -26.62 -35.80
C ASP A 94 -4.86 -27.34 -36.78
N GLY A 95 -4.60 -26.75 -37.96
CA GLY A 95 -3.66 -27.25 -38.94
C GLY A 95 -3.93 -28.71 -39.34
N LYS A 96 -2.98 -29.60 -39.06
CA LYS A 96 -3.09 -31.04 -39.35
C LYS A 96 -3.91 -31.85 -38.32
N ASN A 97 -4.31 -31.23 -37.21
CA ASN A 97 -5.10 -31.90 -36.16
C ASN A 97 -6.63 -31.81 -36.39
N ARG A 98 -7.05 -31.26 -37.53
CA ARG A 98 -8.47 -31.10 -37.90
C ARG A 98 -9.12 -32.45 -38.19
N SER A 99 -10.34 -32.65 -37.68
CA SER A 99 -11.09 -33.89 -37.90
C SER A 99 -11.85 -33.87 -39.25
N PRO A 100 -11.91 -34.99 -39.98
CA PRO A 100 -12.84 -35.16 -41.10
C PRO A 100 -14.30 -34.93 -40.69
N ARG A 101 -15.12 -34.49 -41.65
CA ARG A 101 -16.54 -34.22 -41.46
C ARG A 101 -17.33 -35.49 -41.12
N LYS A 102 -18.28 -35.37 -40.18
CA LYS A 102 -19.06 -36.51 -39.62
C LYS A 102 -20.58 -36.45 -39.91
N GLY A 103 -21.00 -35.61 -40.83
CA GLY A 103 -22.40 -35.39 -41.24
C GLY A 103 -22.46 -34.46 -42.44
N ASP A 104 -23.64 -33.96 -42.80
CA ASP A 104 -23.80 -33.15 -44.02
C ASP A 104 -23.11 -31.78 -43.96
N ARG A 105 -22.91 -31.22 -42.76
CA ARG A 105 -22.23 -29.93 -42.53
C ARG A 105 -21.03 -30.06 -41.61
N CYS A 106 -20.06 -29.18 -41.76
CA CYS A 106 -18.93 -29.10 -40.84
C CYS A 106 -19.31 -28.38 -39.54
N ASP A 107 -18.70 -28.84 -38.45
CA ASP A 107 -18.71 -28.19 -37.14
C ASP A 107 -17.50 -27.26 -37.04
N CYS A 108 -17.73 -25.94 -37.05
CA CYS A 108 -16.67 -24.94 -37.04
C CYS A 108 -16.53 -24.30 -35.65
N LYS A 109 -15.29 -24.07 -35.22
CA LYS A 109 -15.00 -23.39 -33.94
C LYS A 109 -15.45 -21.93 -33.97
N ASP A 110 -15.71 -21.39 -32.79
CA ASP A 110 -16.10 -19.98 -32.60
C ASP A 110 -15.20 -19.03 -33.41
N GLY A 111 -15.83 -18.22 -34.28
CA GLY A 111 -15.15 -17.26 -35.11
C GLY A 111 -14.57 -17.79 -36.43
N TRP A 112 -14.91 -19.02 -36.85
CA TRP A 112 -14.60 -19.61 -38.16
C TRP A 112 -15.87 -20.02 -38.93
N GLU A 113 -15.86 -19.92 -40.26
CA GLU A 113 -16.97 -20.34 -41.12
C GLU A 113 -16.54 -20.85 -42.51
N GLY A 114 -17.52 -21.17 -43.34
CA GLY A 114 -17.37 -21.76 -44.67
C GLY A 114 -17.46 -23.29 -44.67
N VAL A 115 -17.66 -23.88 -45.85
CA VAL A 115 -17.89 -25.33 -46.01
C VAL A 115 -16.80 -26.17 -45.30
N ASN A 116 -15.55 -25.73 -45.44
CA ASN A 116 -14.38 -26.34 -44.79
C ASN A 116 -13.79 -25.44 -43.67
N CYS A 117 -14.61 -24.68 -42.92
CA CYS A 117 -14.19 -23.86 -41.75
C CYS A 117 -12.91 -23.00 -41.92
N ASN A 118 -12.59 -22.55 -43.14
CA ASN A 118 -11.34 -21.84 -43.46
C ASN A 118 -11.46 -20.32 -43.35
N VAL A 119 -12.68 -19.76 -43.33
CA VAL A 119 -12.92 -18.31 -43.38
C VAL A 119 -13.00 -17.77 -41.95
N CYS A 120 -12.14 -16.82 -41.58
CA CYS A 120 -12.25 -16.16 -40.28
C CYS A 120 -13.47 -15.22 -40.25
N THR A 121 -14.12 -15.10 -39.08
CA THR A 121 -15.24 -14.17 -38.87
C THR A 121 -15.00 -13.18 -37.73
N SER A 122 -14.02 -13.42 -36.85
CA SER A 122 -13.65 -12.51 -35.75
C SER A 122 -12.14 -12.42 -35.56
N ASP A 123 -11.66 -11.28 -35.04
CA ASP A 123 -10.24 -11.06 -34.77
C ASP A 123 -9.67 -12.10 -33.77
N ASN A 124 -10.45 -12.44 -32.74
CA ASN A 124 -10.08 -13.43 -31.73
C ASN A 124 -9.82 -14.83 -32.29
N ALA A 125 -10.43 -15.19 -33.43
CA ALA A 125 -10.17 -16.47 -34.10
C ALA A 125 -8.78 -16.51 -34.74
N CYS A 126 -8.31 -15.37 -35.26
CA CYS A 126 -7.00 -15.24 -35.89
C CYS A 126 -5.83 -15.24 -34.89
N ASN A 127 -6.07 -14.98 -33.60
CA ASN A 127 -5.06 -15.11 -32.56
C ASN A 127 -4.34 -16.47 -32.60
N ALA A 128 -5.08 -17.57 -32.79
CA ALA A 128 -4.51 -18.92 -32.85
C ALA A 128 -3.71 -19.22 -34.14
N MET A 129 -3.82 -18.37 -35.18
CA MET A 129 -2.94 -18.44 -36.37
C MET A 129 -1.61 -17.71 -36.15
N MET A 130 -1.51 -16.83 -35.16
CA MET A 130 -0.28 -16.10 -34.85
C MET A 130 0.69 -17.03 -34.09
N PRO A 131 2.02 -16.99 -34.37
CA PRO A 131 2.99 -17.96 -33.82
C PRO A 131 3.02 -18.14 -32.29
N LEU A 132 2.54 -17.16 -31.53
CA LEU A 132 2.46 -17.17 -30.06
C LEU A 132 1.03 -16.93 -29.53
N GLY A 133 0.01 -17.11 -30.37
CA GLY A 133 -1.40 -17.19 -29.95
C GLY A 133 -2.13 -15.87 -29.71
N GLU A 134 -1.58 -14.72 -30.14
CA GLU A 134 -2.11 -13.39 -29.82
C GLU A 134 -1.86 -12.35 -30.93
N GLY A 135 -2.68 -11.29 -30.98
CA GLY A 135 -2.48 -10.11 -31.83
C GLY A 135 -3.06 -10.21 -33.25
N GLY A 136 -3.81 -11.28 -33.53
CA GLY A 136 -4.42 -11.52 -34.84
C GLY A 136 -5.67 -10.67 -35.08
N ARG A 137 -5.90 -10.33 -36.35
CA ARG A 137 -7.03 -9.57 -36.86
C ARG A 137 -7.55 -10.26 -38.12
N CYS A 138 -8.87 -10.36 -38.26
CA CYS A 138 -9.52 -10.97 -39.40
C CYS A 138 -9.79 -9.90 -40.47
N TYR A 139 -8.96 -9.88 -41.52
CA TYR A 139 -9.07 -8.98 -42.66
C TYR A 139 -10.06 -9.54 -43.69
N LYS A 140 -11.02 -8.71 -44.14
CA LYS A 140 -12.19 -9.15 -44.90
C LYS A 140 -12.42 -8.47 -46.24
N ASP A 141 -11.63 -7.44 -46.58
CA ASP A 141 -11.86 -6.61 -47.78
C ASP A 141 -11.43 -7.28 -49.11
N GLY A 142 -10.99 -8.54 -49.07
CA GLY A 142 -10.79 -9.36 -50.28
C GLY A 142 -9.58 -8.95 -51.15
N LEU A 143 -8.51 -8.44 -50.53
CA LEU A 143 -7.18 -8.36 -51.12
C LEU A 143 -6.30 -9.44 -50.45
N VAL A 144 -5.50 -10.19 -51.21
CA VAL A 144 -4.62 -11.22 -50.65
C VAL A 144 -3.33 -10.57 -50.12
N VAL A 145 -2.92 -10.92 -48.90
CA VAL A 145 -1.62 -10.54 -48.32
C VAL A 145 -0.68 -11.75 -48.22
N HIS A 146 -1.20 -12.88 -47.73
CA HIS A 146 -0.56 -14.19 -47.60
C HIS A 146 -1.50 -15.29 -48.10
N GLU A 147 -2.65 -15.49 -47.46
CA GLU A 147 -3.69 -16.46 -47.85
C GLU A 147 -5.11 -15.96 -47.56
N MET A 148 -5.89 -15.74 -48.62
CA MET A 148 -7.27 -15.27 -48.55
C MET A 148 -8.22 -16.43 -48.81
N TYR A 149 -9.17 -16.67 -47.90
CA TYR A 149 -10.22 -17.68 -48.03
C TYR A 149 -11.60 -17.03 -48.11
N GLN A 150 -12.45 -17.48 -49.03
CA GLN A 150 -13.80 -16.95 -49.25
C GLN A 150 -14.83 -18.07 -49.42
N VAL A 151 -16.01 -17.86 -48.86
CA VAL A 151 -17.21 -18.69 -49.08
C VAL A 151 -18.33 -17.83 -49.68
N CYS A 152 -19.05 -18.37 -50.65
CA CYS A 152 -19.95 -17.66 -51.53
C CYS A 152 -21.27 -18.41 -51.71
N ASN A 153 -22.39 -17.74 -51.49
CA ASN A 153 -23.70 -18.27 -51.86
C ASN A 153 -24.00 -17.91 -53.32
N VAL A 154 -24.52 -18.83 -54.13
CA VAL A 154 -24.98 -18.50 -55.50
C VAL A 154 -26.27 -17.68 -55.41
N THR A 155 -26.35 -16.59 -56.17
CA THR A 155 -27.49 -15.63 -56.12
C THR A 155 -28.30 -15.58 -57.42
N ASN A 156 -27.87 -16.26 -58.48
CA ASN A 156 -28.61 -16.45 -59.71
C ASN A 156 -29.97 -17.11 -59.45
N LYS A 157 -31.07 -16.38 -59.71
CA LYS A 157 -32.40 -16.95 -59.49
C LYS A 157 -32.69 -18.13 -60.42
N ALA A 158 -32.24 -18.10 -61.67
CA ALA A 158 -32.50 -19.21 -62.61
C ALA A 158 -31.73 -20.49 -62.24
N ILE A 159 -30.51 -20.37 -61.71
CA ILE A 159 -29.76 -21.50 -61.14
C ILE A 159 -30.47 -22.05 -59.89
N LEU A 160 -30.91 -21.18 -58.98
CA LEU A 160 -31.62 -21.60 -57.76
C LEU A 160 -32.98 -22.27 -58.06
N ASP A 161 -33.80 -21.68 -58.94
CA ASP A 161 -35.11 -22.22 -59.36
C ASP A 161 -34.99 -23.58 -60.08
N GLN A 162 -33.82 -23.93 -60.65
CA GLN A 162 -33.56 -25.23 -61.27
C GLN A 162 -32.96 -26.30 -60.33
N ILE A 163 -32.38 -25.88 -59.19
CA ILE A 163 -31.61 -26.77 -58.29
C ILE A 163 -32.34 -27.03 -56.94
N ASP A 164 -33.36 -26.23 -56.61
CA ASP A 164 -34.28 -26.43 -55.48
C ASP A 164 -34.78 -27.90 -55.38
N PRO A 165 -34.65 -28.59 -54.22
CA PRO A 165 -34.35 -28.07 -52.88
C PRO A 165 -32.86 -28.04 -52.49
N ARG A 166 -31.93 -28.33 -53.41
CA ARG A 166 -30.49 -28.39 -53.09
C ARG A 166 -29.88 -26.98 -52.99
N ILE A 167 -28.87 -26.81 -52.15
CA ILE A 167 -28.21 -25.51 -51.90
C ILE A 167 -26.85 -25.45 -52.63
N PRO A 168 -26.69 -24.60 -53.66
CA PRO A 168 -25.41 -24.36 -54.31
C PRO A 168 -24.54 -23.33 -53.55
N GLU A 169 -23.33 -23.72 -53.17
CA GLU A 169 -22.30 -22.89 -52.52
C GLU A 169 -20.99 -22.95 -53.34
N VAL A 170 -20.17 -21.90 -53.26
CA VAL A 170 -18.85 -21.80 -53.91
C VAL A 170 -17.80 -21.43 -52.87
N THR A 171 -16.61 -22.01 -52.97
CA THR A 171 -15.42 -21.53 -52.25
C THR A 171 -14.38 -21.02 -53.23
N PHE A 172 -13.70 -19.93 -52.84
CA PHE A 172 -12.61 -19.32 -53.60
C PHE A 172 -11.47 -18.98 -52.64
N SER A 173 -10.24 -19.36 -52.97
CA SER A 173 -9.07 -19.12 -52.12
C SER A 173 -7.84 -18.78 -52.95
N CYS A 174 -6.97 -17.89 -52.46
CA CYS A 174 -5.73 -17.51 -53.16
C CYS A 174 -4.54 -17.44 -52.20
N ASN A 175 -3.36 -17.86 -52.66
CA ASN A 175 -2.09 -17.77 -51.94
C ASN A 175 -1.17 -16.75 -52.64
N ALA A 176 -0.59 -15.84 -51.85
CA ALA A 176 0.22 -14.73 -52.35
C ALA A 176 1.62 -15.15 -52.79
N ASP A 177 2.28 -16.05 -52.06
CA ASP A 177 3.66 -16.49 -52.31
C ASP A 177 3.76 -17.37 -53.58
N GLN A 178 2.68 -18.09 -53.91
CA GLN A 178 2.62 -18.98 -55.08
C GLN A 178 1.94 -18.33 -56.31
N ALA A 179 1.26 -17.20 -56.13
CA ALA A 179 0.42 -16.56 -57.17
C ALA A 179 -0.62 -17.53 -57.79
N THR A 180 -1.23 -18.38 -56.96
CA THR A 180 -2.26 -19.35 -57.34
C THR A 180 -3.59 -19.07 -56.65
N CYS A 181 -4.68 -19.47 -57.28
CA CYS A 181 -6.02 -19.48 -56.68
C CYS A 181 -6.73 -20.81 -56.96
N ASN A 182 -7.71 -21.17 -56.13
CA ASN A 182 -8.59 -22.32 -56.33
C ASN A 182 -10.05 -21.86 -56.30
N PHE A 183 -10.88 -22.46 -57.16
CA PHE A 183 -12.34 -22.28 -57.21
C PHE A 183 -13.00 -23.65 -57.10
N GLN A 184 -14.02 -23.80 -56.25
CA GLN A 184 -14.70 -25.07 -56.02
C GLN A 184 -16.21 -24.86 -55.96
N PHE A 185 -16.97 -25.76 -56.60
CA PHE A 185 -18.44 -25.71 -56.64
C PHE A 185 -19.03 -26.84 -55.80
N TRP A 186 -19.98 -26.50 -54.93
CA TRP A 186 -20.58 -27.38 -53.95
C TRP A 186 -22.10 -27.38 -54.08
N VAL A 187 -22.73 -28.54 -53.89
CA VAL A 187 -24.19 -28.69 -53.79
C VAL A 187 -24.50 -29.52 -52.56
N ASP A 188 -25.32 -28.98 -51.66
CA ASP A 188 -25.58 -29.54 -50.32
C ASP A 188 -24.29 -29.89 -49.56
N GLN A 189 -23.29 -29.00 -49.68
CA GLN A 189 -21.93 -29.16 -49.13
C GLN A 189 -21.20 -30.43 -49.58
N LYS A 190 -21.60 -31.02 -50.71
CA LYS A 190 -20.81 -32.02 -51.45
C LYS A 190 -20.17 -31.32 -52.64
N GLU A 191 -18.85 -31.39 -52.69
CA GLU A 191 -18.09 -30.85 -53.81
C GLU A 191 -18.47 -31.59 -55.10
N SER A 192 -18.65 -30.84 -56.17
CA SER A 192 -19.04 -31.32 -57.50
C SER A 192 -17.82 -31.32 -58.42
N PHE A 193 -17.20 -30.15 -58.58
CA PHE A 193 -15.96 -29.96 -59.33
C PHE A 193 -15.09 -28.90 -58.67
N TYR A 194 -13.78 -29.00 -58.91
CA TYR A 194 -12.77 -28.04 -58.45
C TYR A 194 -11.90 -27.58 -59.61
N CYS A 195 -11.35 -26.38 -59.50
CA CYS A 195 -10.47 -25.76 -60.49
C CYS A 195 -9.27 -25.10 -59.81
N ALA A 196 -8.07 -25.36 -60.32
CA ALA A 196 -6.87 -24.61 -59.98
C ALA A 196 -6.64 -23.52 -61.03
N LEU A 197 -6.21 -22.34 -60.56
CA LEU A 197 -5.92 -21.16 -61.37
C LEU A 197 -4.47 -20.76 -61.12
N ASP A 198 -3.71 -20.66 -62.21
CA ASP A 198 -2.26 -20.48 -62.21
C ASP A 198 -1.87 -19.13 -62.87
N ASN A 199 -0.81 -18.51 -62.36
CA ASN A 199 -0.35 -17.14 -62.69
C ASN A 199 -1.44 -16.07 -62.44
N CYS A 200 -1.89 -15.99 -61.19
CA CYS A 200 -2.92 -15.06 -60.72
C CYS A 200 -2.35 -13.70 -60.29
N THR A 201 -3.12 -12.65 -60.57
CA THR A 201 -2.87 -11.26 -60.16
C THR A 201 -4.14 -10.68 -59.53
N TRP A 202 -4.00 -9.76 -58.57
CA TRP A 202 -5.14 -9.13 -57.90
C TRP A 202 -4.96 -7.63 -57.68
N GLU A 203 -6.05 -6.87 -57.84
CA GLU A 203 -6.10 -5.43 -57.58
C GLU A 203 -7.29 -5.07 -56.68
N ALA A 204 -7.09 -4.14 -55.75
CA ALA A 204 -8.15 -3.49 -54.98
C ALA A 204 -8.27 -2.02 -55.37
N LYS A 205 -9.50 -1.57 -55.64
CA LYS A 205 -9.85 -0.20 -56.00
C LYS A 205 -10.93 0.32 -55.06
N ALA A 206 -10.49 1.04 -54.03
CA ALA A 206 -11.36 1.78 -53.12
C ALA A 206 -11.61 3.19 -53.67
N THR A 207 -12.87 3.62 -53.65
CA THR A 207 -13.32 4.98 -54.04
C THR A 207 -14.37 5.46 -53.05
N THR A 208 -14.60 6.78 -52.99
CA THR A 208 -15.58 7.40 -52.08
C THR A 208 -17.03 6.94 -52.26
N ALA A 209 -17.35 6.20 -53.33
CA ALA A 209 -18.68 5.63 -53.58
C ALA A 209 -18.72 4.09 -53.54
N ARG A 210 -17.62 3.39 -53.84
CA ARG A 210 -17.55 1.92 -53.89
C ARG A 210 -16.16 1.38 -53.63
N ASN A 211 -16.09 0.20 -53.04
CA ASN A 211 -14.91 -0.66 -53.05
C ASN A 211 -15.11 -1.77 -54.08
N SER A 212 -14.03 -2.19 -54.75
CA SER A 212 -14.05 -3.39 -55.58
C SER A 212 -12.70 -4.07 -55.60
N THR A 213 -12.68 -5.40 -55.66
CA THR A 213 -11.48 -6.21 -55.86
C THR A 213 -11.64 -7.07 -57.11
N LYS A 214 -10.56 -7.21 -57.87
CA LYS A 214 -10.51 -8.04 -59.07
C LYS A 214 -9.31 -8.98 -59.01
N TYR A 215 -9.56 -10.25 -59.29
CA TYR A 215 -8.57 -11.29 -59.51
C TYR A 215 -8.58 -11.64 -61.00
N THR A 216 -7.40 -11.86 -61.57
CA THR A 216 -7.19 -12.23 -62.98
C THR A 216 -6.08 -13.26 -63.06
N CYS A 217 -6.40 -14.46 -63.54
CA CYS A 217 -5.44 -15.56 -63.71
C CYS A 217 -5.37 -15.94 -65.19
N GLU A 218 -4.15 -16.15 -65.70
CA GLU A 218 -3.95 -16.45 -67.12
C GLU A 218 -4.45 -17.85 -67.50
N ASN A 219 -4.25 -18.83 -66.61
CA ASN A 219 -4.58 -20.23 -66.86
C ASN A 219 -5.57 -20.75 -65.80
N ILE A 220 -6.45 -21.64 -66.21
CA ILE A 220 -7.33 -22.42 -65.33
C ILE A 220 -7.39 -23.86 -65.83
N ARG A 221 -7.54 -24.81 -64.90
CA ARG A 221 -7.76 -26.23 -65.14
C ARG A 221 -8.76 -26.77 -64.13
N CYS A 222 -9.77 -27.50 -64.59
CA CYS A 222 -10.85 -28.03 -63.77
C CYS A 222 -10.87 -29.57 -63.79
N SER A 223 -11.55 -30.17 -62.80
CA SER A 223 -11.80 -31.62 -62.71
C SER A 223 -13.14 -31.84 -62.02
N CYS A 224 -13.97 -32.73 -62.57
CA CYS A 224 -15.11 -33.27 -61.84
C CYS A 224 -14.66 -34.23 -60.73
N ILE A 225 -15.58 -34.49 -59.79
CA ILE A 225 -15.52 -35.62 -58.86
C ILE A 225 -16.61 -36.61 -59.26
N GLU A 226 -16.24 -37.87 -59.48
CA GLU A 226 -17.16 -38.93 -59.95
C GLU A 226 -18.34 -39.15 -58.97
N ASP A 227 -19.50 -39.58 -59.50
CA ASP A 227 -20.77 -39.77 -58.79
C ASP A 227 -21.27 -38.53 -58.00
N ARG A 228 -21.00 -37.33 -58.52
CA ARG A 228 -21.51 -36.05 -57.97
C ARG A 228 -22.49 -35.35 -58.90
N PHE A 229 -23.23 -34.40 -58.33
CA PHE A 229 -24.03 -33.45 -59.10
C PHE A 229 -23.14 -32.73 -60.11
N LEU A 230 -23.66 -32.50 -61.31
CA LEU A 230 -22.94 -32.09 -62.53
C LEU A 230 -21.81 -33.04 -63.01
N CYS A 231 -21.51 -34.13 -62.32
CA CYS A 231 -20.34 -34.99 -62.55
C CYS A 231 -20.67 -36.50 -62.47
N GLY A 232 -21.81 -36.89 -63.06
CA GLY A 232 -22.22 -38.29 -63.22
C GLY A 232 -23.36 -38.78 -62.32
N GLU A 233 -23.80 -38.02 -61.32
CA GLU A 233 -24.97 -38.40 -60.48
C GLU A 233 -26.25 -38.61 -61.33
N ASP A 234 -26.95 -39.73 -61.07
CA ASP A 234 -28.23 -40.08 -61.71
C ASP A 234 -29.24 -38.92 -61.67
N GLY A 235 -29.63 -38.44 -62.85
CA GLY A 235 -30.55 -37.31 -63.01
C GLY A 235 -29.89 -35.93 -63.12
N SER A 236 -28.56 -35.85 -63.10
CA SER A 236 -27.79 -34.63 -63.39
C SER A 236 -27.13 -34.68 -64.78
N VAL A 237 -26.78 -33.51 -65.32
CA VAL A 237 -25.99 -33.40 -66.56
C VAL A 237 -24.50 -33.56 -66.23
N ASN A 238 -23.81 -34.55 -66.81
CA ASN A 238 -22.36 -34.69 -66.62
C ASN A 238 -21.59 -33.68 -67.49
N ILE A 239 -20.67 -32.91 -66.90
CA ILE A 239 -19.83 -31.90 -67.58
C ILE A 239 -18.33 -32.17 -67.53
N ASP A 240 -17.88 -33.36 -67.09
CA ASP A 240 -16.44 -33.71 -66.95
C ASP A 240 -15.62 -33.45 -68.24
N GLU A 241 -16.07 -33.99 -69.38
CA GLU A 241 -15.44 -33.78 -70.70
C GLU A 241 -15.33 -32.29 -71.06
N PHE A 242 -16.34 -31.49 -70.73
CA PHE A 242 -16.34 -30.04 -70.95
C PHE A 242 -15.36 -29.29 -70.01
N LEU A 243 -15.28 -29.69 -68.74
CA LEU A 243 -14.33 -29.13 -67.78
C LEU A 243 -12.86 -29.44 -68.14
N ALA A 244 -12.62 -30.58 -68.81
CA ALA A 244 -11.30 -30.99 -69.26
C ALA A 244 -10.90 -30.38 -70.62
N GLU A 245 -11.83 -30.28 -71.58
CA GLU A 245 -11.50 -29.86 -72.95
C GLU A 245 -11.76 -28.38 -73.26
N GLU A 246 -12.77 -27.72 -72.68
CA GLU A 246 -13.10 -26.33 -73.05
C GLU A 246 -12.56 -25.29 -72.04
N ILE A 247 -12.56 -25.60 -70.74
CA ILE A 247 -12.12 -24.65 -69.69
C ILE A 247 -10.59 -24.49 -69.69
N LYS A 248 -10.12 -23.37 -70.25
CA LYS A 248 -8.68 -23.05 -70.38
C LYS A 248 -8.33 -21.61 -69.95
N GLY A 249 -9.32 -20.71 -69.85
CA GLY A 249 -9.13 -19.34 -69.42
C GLY A 249 -8.85 -18.33 -70.55
N PRO A 250 -8.50 -17.07 -70.21
CA PRO A 250 -8.22 -16.58 -68.86
C PRO A 250 -9.48 -16.49 -67.98
N ALA A 251 -9.31 -16.72 -66.68
CA ALA A 251 -10.40 -16.66 -65.70
C ALA A 251 -10.28 -15.40 -64.83
N SER A 252 -11.42 -14.86 -64.38
CA SER A 252 -11.43 -13.74 -63.45
C SER A 252 -12.54 -13.82 -62.41
N PHE A 253 -12.25 -13.30 -61.22
CA PHE A 253 -13.20 -13.20 -60.12
C PHE A 253 -13.27 -11.74 -59.69
N TYR A 254 -14.48 -11.18 -59.62
CA TYR A 254 -14.69 -9.75 -59.37
C TYR A 254 -15.71 -9.52 -58.28
N THR A 255 -15.37 -8.72 -57.28
CA THR A 255 -16.26 -8.32 -56.18
C THR A 255 -16.44 -6.80 -56.16
N GLN A 256 -17.67 -6.33 -55.99
CA GLN A 256 -18.01 -4.91 -55.80
C GLN A 256 -18.95 -4.72 -54.61
N HIS A 257 -18.72 -3.65 -53.84
CA HIS A 257 -19.60 -3.18 -52.77
C HIS A 257 -19.73 -1.66 -52.81
N THR A 258 -20.95 -1.14 -52.91
CA THR A 258 -21.27 0.30 -53.03
C THR A 258 -21.77 0.84 -51.69
N TYR A 259 -21.24 1.99 -51.25
CA TYR A 259 -21.69 2.63 -50.02
C TYR A 259 -23.13 3.16 -50.18
N GLY A 260 -24.09 2.49 -49.54
CA GLY A 260 -25.52 2.72 -49.67
C GLY A 260 -26.30 1.56 -50.32
N GLY A 261 -25.60 0.57 -50.88
CA GLY A 261 -26.18 -0.61 -51.53
C GLY A 261 -26.62 -0.36 -52.98
N SER A 262 -26.25 -1.29 -53.86
CA SER A 262 -26.57 -1.27 -55.30
C SER A 262 -27.01 -2.64 -55.79
N SER A 263 -27.88 -2.69 -56.80
CA SER A 263 -28.24 -3.95 -57.49
C SER A 263 -27.10 -4.53 -58.34
N LYS A 264 -25.91 -3.91 -58.30
CA LYS A 264 -24.65 -4.40 -58.89
C LYS A 264 -23.58 -4.74 -57.85
N ASP A 265 -23.96 -4.82 -56.57
CA ASP A 265 -23.07 -5.28 -55.52
C ASP A 265 -23.15 -6.80 -55.34
N GLY A 266 -22.04 -7.39 -54.92
CA GLY A 266 -21.82 -8.83 -54.91
C GLY A 266 -20.53 -9.19 -55.65
N SER A 267 -20.35 -10.49 -55.85
CA SER A 267 -19.21 -11.09 -56.53
C SER A 267 -19.67 -11.81 -57.80
N ARG A 268 -18.75 -12.06 -58.72
CA ARG A 268 -18.98 -12.96 -59.85
C ARG A 268 -17.69 -13.65 -60.31
N PHE A 269 -17.85 -14.85 -60.86
CA PHE A 269 -16.80 -15.58 -61.55
C PHE A 269 -17.09 -15.55 -63.05
N GLU A 270 -16.07 -15.26 -63.86
CA GLU A 270 -16.16 -15.11 -65.31
C GLU A 270 -15.04 -15.92 -66.00
N GLU A 271 -15.42 -16.90 -66.81
CA GLU A 271 -14.54 -17.65 -67.73
C GLU A 271 -15.31 -17.83 -69.06
N PRO A 272 -14.71 -17.65 -70.25
CA PRO A 272 -15.46 -17.54 -71.49
C PRO A 272 -16.32 -18.74 -71.88
N ALA A 273 -15.84 -19.97 -71.70
CA ALA A 273 -16.60 -21.18 -72.01
C ALA A 273 -17.61 -21.49 -70.91
N MET A 274 -17.24 -21.32 -69.64
CA MET A 274 -18.17 -21.47 -68.51
C MET A 274 -19.38 -20.53 -68.62
N ASN A 275 -19.16 -19.26 -68.98
CA ASN A 275 -20.25 -18.29 -69.19
C ASN A 275 -21.19 -18.73 -70.34
N ASN A 276 -20.65 -19.30 -71.42
CA ASN A 276 -21.47 -19.87 -72.50
C ASN A 276 -22.32 -21.06 -72.00
N LEU A 277 -21.73 -21.98 -71.21
CA LEU A 277 -22.47 -23.10 -70.61
C LEU A 277 -23.62 -22.62 -69.72
N ILE A 278 -23.35 -21.63 -68.85
CA ILE A 278 -24.36 -21.06 -67.95
C ILE A 278 -25.50 -20.41 -68.74
N SER A 279 -25.18 -19.68 -69.80
CA SER A 279 -26.17 -19.05 -70.68
C SER A 279 -27.01 -20.08 -71.45
N MET A 280 -26.44 -21.23 -71.82
CA MET A 280 -27.17 -22.30 -72.52
C MET A 280 -28.03 -23.18 -71.60
N ILE A 281 -27.60 -23.44 -70.36
CA ILE A 281 -28.31 -24.35 -69.42
C ILE A 281 -29.25 -23.56 -68.49
N PHE A 282 -28.76 -22.48 -67.87
CA PHE A 282 -29.49 -21.74 -66.84
C PHE A 282 -30.09 -20.43 -67.36
N GLY A 283 -29.53 -19.84 -68.43
CA GLY A 283 -30.04 -18.63 -69.07
C GLY A 283 -29.46 -17.31 -68.53
N ASP A 284 -28.50 -17.38 -67.61
CA ASP A 284 -27.78 -16.21 -67.06
C ASP A 284 -26.45 -15.95 -67.81
N GLU A 285 -25.92 -14.73 -67.76
CA GLU A 285 -24.65 -14.36 -68.43
C GLU A 285 -23.38 -14.86 -67.70
N TYR A 286 -23.46 -15.08 -66.39
CA TYR A 286 -22.35 -15.48 -65.50
C TYR A 286 -22.89 -15.92 -64.12
N ILE A 287 -22.04 -16.52 -63.27
CA ILE A 287 -22.41 -16.82 -61.88
C ILE A 287 -22.26 -15.55 -61.03
N SER A 288 -23.37 -15.00 -60.56
CA SER A 288 -23.41 -14.02 -59.48
C SER A 288 -23.41 -14.70 -58.11
N LEU A 289 -22.62 -14.16 -57.20
CA LEU A 289 -22.26 -14.74 -55.92
C LEU A 289 -22.39 -13.69 -54.81
N GLN A 290 -22.77 -14.09 -53.60
CA GLN A 290 -22.62 -13.27 -52.41
C GLN A 290 -21.54 -13.87 -51.51
N CYS A 291 -20.34 -13.31 -51.62
CA CYS A 291 -19.14 -13.84 -50.96
C CYS A 291 -18.84 -13.16 -49.61
N ARG A 292 -18.23 -13.94 -48.72
CA ARG A 292 -17.68 -13.51 -47.42
C ARG A 292 -16.27 -14.06 -47.31
N GLY A 293 -15.30 -13.15 -47.18
CA GLY A 293 -13.87 -13.46 -47.14
C GLY A 293 -13.24 -13.18 -45.79
N GLY A 294 -12.12 -13.86 -45.52
CA GLY A 294 -11.36 -13.74 -44.28
C GLY A 294 -9.92 -14.22 -44.45
N GLU A 295 -8.98 -13.40 -43.99
CA GLU A 295 -7.56 -13.68 -43.87
C GLU A 295 -7.06 -13.23 -42.48
N CYS A 296 -6.11 -13.95 -41.88
CA CYS A 296 -5.61 -13.67 -40.53
C CYS A 296 -4.24 -12.97 -40.54
N LEU A 297 -4.21 -11.70 -40.14
CA LEU A 297 -3.04 -10.81 -40.18
C LEU A 297 -2.79 -10.14 -38.82
N TYR A 298 -1.60 -9.59 -38.56
CA TYR A 298 -1.43 -8.61 -37.47
C TYR A 298 -2.10 -7.27 -37.84
N GLU A 299 -2.47 -6.45 -36.83
CA GLU A 299 -3.06 -5.11 -37.07
C GLU A 299 -2.18 -4.20 -37.97
N THR A 300 -0.85 -4.39 -37.97
CA THR A 300 0.08 -3.60 -38.81
C THR A 300 0.22 -4.10 -40.25
N GLU A 301 -0.34 -5.26 -40.59
CA GLU A 301 -0.28 -5.89 -41.92
C GLU A 301 -1.52 -5.63 -42.76
N VAL A 302 -2.60 -5.14 -42.14
CA VAL A 302 -3.85 -4.80 -42.84
C VAL A 302 -3.59 -3.76 -43.95
N PRO A 303 -3.94 -4.07 -45.22
CA PRO A 303 -3.82 -3.13 -46.32
C PRO A 303 -4.55 -1.80 -46.02
N GLY A 304 -3.84 -0.69 -46.18
CA GLY A 304 -4.35 0.64 -45.81
C GLY A 304 -4.01 1.09 -44.39
N TYR A 305 -3.33 0.29 -43.57
CA TYR A 305 -2.76 0.76 -42.29
C TYR A 305 -1.69 1.85 -42.53
N THR A 306 -2.11 3.12 -42.44
CA THR A 306 -1.21 4.26 -42.52
C THR A 306 -0.61 4.58 -41.15
N ARG A 307 0.71 4.47 -41.03
CA ARG A 307 1.42 4.78 -39.78
C ARG A 307 1.23 6.25 -39.39
N PRO A 308 0.89 6.58 -38.12
CA PRO A 308 0.95 7.96 -37.64
C PRO A 308 2.41 8.46 -37.64
N VAL A 309 2.69 9.50 -38.41
CA VAL A 309 4.05 10.04 -38.59
C VAL A 309 4.53 10.74 -37.32
N LYS A 310 5.79 10.50 -36.93
CA LYS A 310 6.44 11.14 -35.78
C LYS A 310 6.85 12.60 -36.09
N GLU A 311 5.91 13.53 -35.98
CA GLU A 311 6.23 14.96 -36.04
C GLU A 311 6.81 15.46 -34.70
N ILE A 312 8.14 15.37 -34.55
CA ILE A 312 8.87 15.89 -33.38
C ILE A 312 8.90 17.42 -33.42
N ASN A 313 7.79 18.04 -33.01
CA ASN A 313 7.60 19.49 -32.98
C ASN A 313 8.41 20.13 -31.83
N THR A 314 9.70 20.33 -32.05
CA THR A 314 10.64 20.98 -31.12
C THR A 314 10.16 22.32 -30.52
N PRO A 315 9.50 23.26 -31.25
CA PRO A 315 8.97 24.46 -30.61
C PRO A 315 7.80 24.17 -29.66
N LEU A 316 6.99 23.14 -29.94
CA LEU A 316 5.90 22.71 -29.06
C LEU A 316 6.46 22.03 -27.81
N ILE A 317 7.50 21.19 -27.93
CA ILE A 317 8.23 20.59 -26.80
C ILE A 317 8.84 21.68 -25.90
N ALA A 318 9.53 22.67 -26.49
CA ALA A 318 10.06 23.81 -25.76
C ALA A 318 8.95 24.64 -25.08
N GLY A 319 7.82 24.83 -25.77
CA GLY A 319 6.63 25.48 -25.23
C GLY A 319 5.97 24.72 -24.08
N VAL A 320 5.97 23.39 -24.11
CA VAL A 320 5.48 22.51 -23.02
C VAL A 320 6.41 22.57 -21.82
N ILE A 321 7.74 22.49 -22.01
CA ILE A 321 8.71 22.62 -20.91
C ILE A 321 8.62 24.01 -20.27
N ALA A 322 8.61 25.08 -21.08
CA ALA A 322 8.43 26.45 -20.61
C ALA A 322 7.06 26.65 -19.94
N GLY A 323 6.01 26.00 -20.46
CA GLY A 323 4.66 26.00 -19.90
C GLY A 323 4.57 25.27 -18.56
N CYS A 324 5.24 24.13 -18.38
CA CYS A 324 5.32 23.42 -17.10
C CYS A 324 6.15 24.21 -16.07
N ALA A 325 7.25 24.84 -16.49
CA ALA A 325 8.04 25.73 -15.63
C ALA A 325 7.23 26.97 -15.21
N LEU A 326 6.54 27.62 -16.17
CA LEU A 326 5.60 28.72 -15.89
C LEU A 326 4.41 28.26 -15.04
N PHE A 327 3.94 27.03 -15.19
CA PHE A 327 2.88 26.48 -14.34
C PHE A 327 3.38 26.29 -12.89
N VAL A 328 4.60 25.80 -12.66
CA VAL A 328 5.17 25.74 -11.30
C VAL A 328 5.42 27.13 -10.73
N VAL A 329 5.90 28.09 -11.53
CA VAL A 329 6.06 29.49 -11.09
C VAL A 329 4.70 30.14 -10.81
N ALA A 330 3.70 29.95 -11.67
CA ALA A 330 2.35 30.47 -11.47
C ALA A 330 1.66 29.80 -10.28
N LEU A 331 1.80 28.49 -10.08
CA LEU A 331 1.22 27.74 -8.98
C LEU A 331 1.90 28.09 -7.65
N THR A 332 3.22 28.30 -7.61
CA THR A 332 3.89 28.84 -6.42
C THR A 332 3.54 30.31 -6.16
N LEU A 333 3.39 31.15 -7.18
CA LEU A 333 2.88 32.53 -7.03
C LEU A 333 1.42 32.57 -6.60
N ILE A 334 0.56 31.66 -7.08
CA ILE A 334 -0.83 31.51 -6.66
C ILE A 334 -0.91 31.00 -5.23
N ILE A 335 -0.10 30.03 -4.82
CA ILE A 335 0.01 29.59 -3.42
C ILE A 335 0.53 30.72 -2.53
N TRP A 336 1.53 31.48 -2.96
CA TRP A 336 2.04 32.64 -2.22
C TRP A 336 0.99 33.76 -2.10
N TYR A 337 0.28 34.05 -3.19
CA TYR A 337 -0.79 35.04 -3.25
C TYR A 337 -2.00 34.63 -2.40
N LEU A 338 -2.49 33.41 -2.55
CA LEU A 338 -3.58 32.86 -1.75
C LEU A 338 -3.18 32.67 -0.28
N SER A 339 -1.90 32.41 0.04
CA SER A 339 -1.40 32.37 1.41
C SER A 339 -1.52 33.75 2.06
N ARG A 340 -1.03 34.79 1.39
CA ARG A 340 -1.20 36.19 1.81
C ARG A 340 -2.68 36.61 1.85
N ARG A 341 -3.49 36.19 0.88
CA ARG A 341 -4.91 36.58 0.78
C ARG A 341 -5.80 35.83 1.77
N ALA A 342 -5.45 34.61 2.19
CA ALA A 342 -6.13 33.87 3.25
C ALA A 342 -5.88 34.49 4.63
N ALA A 343 -4.67 35.02 4.88
CA ALA A 343 -4.41 35.86 6.04
C ALA A 343 -5.24 37.16 6.00
N TYR A 344 -5.33 37.81 4.83
CA TYR A 344 -6.04 39.08 4.68
C TYR A 344 -7.58 38.97 4.74
N LYS A 345 -8.17 37.88 4.24
CA LYS A 345 -9.64 37.71 4.13
C LYS A 345 -10.32 37.25 5.43
N ARG A 346 -9.61 37.20 6.57
CA ARG A 346 -10.16 36.77 7.87
C ARG A 346 -10.53 37.94 8.81
N TRP A 347 -10.50 39.18 8.31
CA TRP A 347 -11.12 40.35 8.96
C TRP A 347 -12.46 40.71 8.29
N GLY A 348 -13.42 39.78 8.37
CA GLY A 348 -14.84 40.10 8.18
C GLY A 348 -15.45 40.43 9.54
N ALA A 349 -16.18 41.55 9.65
CA ALA A 349 -16.79 41.94 10.91
C ALA A 349 -17.82 40.89 11.40
N ILE A 350 -17.71 40.48 12.65
CA ILE A 350 -18.63 39.52 13.28
C ILE A 350 -20.00 40.19 13.39
N ARG A 351 -20.99 39.67 12.64
CA ARG A 351 -22.40 39.97 12.88
C ARG A 351 -22.90 39.01 13.95
N LEU A 352 -23.09 39.53 15.16
CA LEU A 352 -23.91 38.88 16.18
C LEU A 352 -25.35 38.81 15.66
N GLY A 353 -26.02 37.67 15.83
CA GLY A 353 -27.44 37.50 15.54
C GLY A 353 -28.27 37.71 16.80
N ASP A 354 -29.55 38.10 16.65
CA ASP A 354 -30.39 38.51 17.77
C ASP A 354 -30.82 37.35 18.69
N GLY A 355 -29.99 37.11 19.73
CA GLY A 355 -30.43 37.07 21.13
C GLY A 355 -31.43 36.00 21.59
N SER A 356 -31.80 35.03 20.75
CA SER A 356 -32.89 34.07 21.03
C SER A 356 -32.43 32.61 21.07
N GLU A 357 -31.46 32.21 20.25
CA GLU A 357 -30.78 30.90 20.36
C GLU A 357 -29.61 30.93 21.38
N ASP A 358 -29.20 32.13 21.78
CA ASP A 358 -27.93 32.44 22.42
C ASP A 358 -27.86 31.98 23.90
N ASP A 359 -29.00 31.98 24.60
CA ASP A 359 -29.05 31.67 26.03
C ASP A 359 -29.05 30.16 26.32
N ALA A 360 -29.57 29.35 25.38
CA ALA A 360 -29.37 27.90 25.43
C ALA A 360 -27.88 27.55 25.25
N ALA A 361 -27.18 28.25 24.35
CA ALA A 361 -25.75 28.08 24.15
C ALA A 361 -24.93 28.54 25.37
N LYS A 362 -25.26 29.67 26.01
CA LYS A 362 -24.61 30.11 27.26
C LYS A 362 -24.86 29.14 28.41
N SER A 363 -26.09 28.63 28.55
CA SER A 363 -26.41 27.63 29.58
C SER A 363 -25.65 26.31 29.38
N MET A 364 -25.24 25.98 28.15
CA MET A 364 -24.38 24.82 27.84
C MET A 364 -22.89 25.04 28.14
N VAL A 365 -22.44 26.26 28.46
CA VAL A 365 -21.00 26.59 28.65
C VAL A 365 -20.57 26.57 30.11
N ASN A 366 -21.51 26.80 31.04
CA ASN A 366 -21.28 26.72 32.48
C ASN A 366 -21.16 25.26 32.93
N HIS A 367 -19.99 24.90 33.43
CA HIS A 367 -19.76 23.60 34.06
C HIS A 367 -20.29 23.60 35.50
N THR A 368 -20.81 22.48 35.97
CA THR A 368 -21.17 22.30 37.38
C THR A 368 -19.90 22.09 38.21
N PRO A 369 -19.67 22.82 39.32
CA PRO A 369 -18.60 22.53 40.25
C PRO A 369 -18.75 21.11 40.82
N MET A 370 -17.67 20.32 40.78
CA MET A 370 -17.70 18.89 41.11
C MET A 370 -16.46 18.46 41.89
N ALA A 371 -16.65 18.08 43.16
CA ALA A 371 -15.62 17.45 43.96
C ALA A 371 -15.38 16.02 43.47
N LEU A 372 -14.12 15.60 43.37
CA LEU A 372 -13.74 14.21 43.11
C LEU A 372 -13.30 13.56 44.42
N GLN A 373 -13.87 12.40 44.73
CA GLN A 373 -13.59 11.64 45.94
C GLN A 373 -13.18 10.22 45.55
N PHE A 374 -12.17 9.68 46.20
CA PHE A 374 -11.67 8.34 45.93
C PHE A 374 -11.32 7.63 47.22
N GLU A 375 -11.59 6.33 47.26
CA GLU A 375 -11.55 5.51 48.47
C GLU A 375 -10.95 4.14 48.14
N ASN A 376 -9.89 3.78 48.87
CA ASN A 376 -9.22 2.48 48.79
C ASN A 376 -8.81 2.09 47.35
N VAL A 377 -8.35 3.07 46.56
CA VAL A 377 -7.97 2.87 45.16
C VAL A 377 -6.65 2.10 45.08
N SER A 378 -6.69 0.94 44.44
CA SER A 378 -5.54 0.06 44.20
C SER A 378 -5.51 -0.38 42.73
N TYR A 379 -4.32 -0.74 42.25
CA TYR A 379 -4.11 -1.16 40.86
C TYR A 379 -3.01 -2.23 40.78
N ASP A 380 -3.37 -3.43 40.32
CA ASP A 380 -2.45 -4.55 40.07
C ASP A 380 -2.17 -4.69 38.57
N LEU A 381 -0.90 -4.83 38.19
CA LEU A 381 -0.47 -5.21 36.86
C LEU A 381 0.28 -6.56 36.86
N LYS A 382 -0.47 -7.64 36.59
CA LYS A 382 0.00 -9.04 36.43
C LYS A 382 0.49 -9.74 37.71
N GLY A 383 -0.22 -9.60 38.81
CA GLY A 383 0.20 -10.11 40.12
C GLY A 383 1.28 -9.22 40.76
N LYS A 384 1.26 -7.93 40.42
CA LYS A 384 2.12 -6.92 41.03
C LYS A 384 1.27 -5.68 41.31
N GLU A 385 1.02 -5.45 42.60
CA GLU A 385 0.45 -4.19 43.09
C GLU A 385 1.38 -3.02 42.72
N ILE A 386 0.81 -2.01 42.04
CA ILE A 386 1.50 -0.77 41.62
C ILE A 386 0.96 0.44 42.40
N LEU A 387 -0.31 0.39 42.83
CA LEU A 387 -0.97 1.35 43.72
C LEU A 387 -1.75 0.57 44.78
N SER A 388 -1.75 1.04 46.02
CA SER A 388 -2.32 0.33 47.17
C SER A 388 -3.05 1.27 48.13
N GLY A 389 -4.37 1.11 48.23
CA GLY A 389 -5.21 1.69 49.28
C GLY A 389 -5.25 3.22 49.33
N ILE A 390 -5.24 3.89 48.18
CA ILE A 390 -5.20 5.36 48.10
C ILE A 390 -6.61 5.93 48.30
N SER A 391 -6.77 6.80 49.31
CA SER A 391 -8.00 7.55 49.59
C SER A 391 -7.73 9.06 49.67
N GLY A 392 -8.73 9.90 49.34
CA GLY A 392 -8.59 11.36 49.33
C GLY A 392 -9.72 12.10 48.59
N ILE A 393 -9.64 13.43 48.60
CA ILE A 393 -10.65 14.34 48.05
C ILE A 393 -9.95 15.46 47.28
N ALA A 394 -10.51 15.87 46.14
CA ALA A 394 -10.13 17.08 45.40
C ALA A 394 -11.35 17.99 45.24
N TYR A 395 -11.24 19.22 45.78
CA TYR A 395 -12.34 20.17 45.89
C TYR A 395 -12.45 21.13 44.69
N PRO A 396 -13.67 21.55 44.30
CA PRO A 396 -13.85 22.58 43.29
C PRO A 396 -13.32 23.94 43.79
N GLY A 397 -12.70 24.70 42.89
CA GLY A 397 -12.05 25.97 43.23
C GLY A 397 -10.64 25.82 43.83
N GLN A 398 -10.20 24.60 44.16
CA GLN A 398 -8.88 24.31 44.72
C GLN A 398 -7.97 23.61 43.69
N ILE A 399 -6.66 23.76 43.85
CA ILE A 399 -5.67 22.96 43.13
C ILE A 399 -5.10 21.83 44.01
N THR A 400 -5.06 20.62 43.45
CA THR A 400 -4.57 19.40 44.11
C THR A 400 -3.28 18.93 43.44
N ALA A 401 -2.16 19.00 44.16
CA ALA A 401 -0.86 18.54 43.68
C ALA A 401 -0.60 17.08 44.12
N ILE A 402 -0.15 16.24 43.19
CA ILE A 402 0.31 14.86 43.45
C ILE A 402 1.85 14.84 43.36
N MET A 403 2.51 14.62 44.49
CA MET A 403 3.98 14.60 44.62
C MET A 403 4.50 13.24 45.10
N GLY A 404 5.84 13.12 45.13
CA GLY A 404 6.57 11.91 45.51
C GLY A 404 7.72 11.62 44.55
N ALA A 405 8.61 10.71 44.95
CA ALA A 405 9.78 10.30 44.17
C ALA A 405 9.46 9.80 42.73
N SER A 406 10.50 9.69 41.90
CA SER A 406 10.38 9.00 40.61
C SER A 406 10.02 7.52 40.82
N GLY A 407 9.17 6.97 39.96
CA GLY A 407 8.63 5.61 40.11
C GLY A 407 7.57 5.41 41.22
N ALA A 408 7.23 6.44 42.01
CA ALA A 408 6.28 6.33 43.13
C ALA A 408 4.79 6.12 42.75
N GLY A 409 4.47 5.98 41.46
CA GLY A 409 3.11 5.71 40.96
C GLY A 409 2.32 6.93 40.46
N LYS A 410 2.81 8.17 40.67
CA LYS A 410 2.13 9.45 40.36
C LYS A 410 1.24 9.45 39.11
N SER A 411 1.83 9.34 37.92
CA SER A 411 1.09 9.37 36.64
C SER A 411 0.19 8.15 36.42
N THR A 412 0.52 7.01 37.02
CA THR A 412 -0.37 5.83 37.00
C THR A 412 -1.62 6.10 37.84
N PHE A 413 -1.48 6.73 39.01
CA PHE A 413 -2.62 7.13 39.83
C PHE A 413 -3.48 8.20 39.13
N LEU A 414 -2.85 9.20 38.49
CA LEU A 414 -3.56 10.21 37.69
C LEU A 414 -4.33 9.58 36.51
N ASP A 415 -3.72 8.63 35.78
CA ASP A 415 -4.40 7.88 34.71
C ASP A 415 -5.60 7.07 35.23
N ILE A 416 -5.51 6.48 36.43
CA ILE A 416 -6.58 5.71 37.07
C ILE A 416 -7.72 6.62 37.56
N LEU A 417 -7.42 7.77 38.19
CA LEU A 417 -8.43 8.77 38.53
C LEU A 417 -9.16 9.30 37.28
N ALA A 418 -8.47 9.42 36.15
CA ALA A 418 -9.07 9.78 34.87
C ALA A 418 -9.86 8.63 34.20
N ARG A 419 -9.98 7.46 34.84
CA ARG A 419 -10.57 6.22 34.29
C ARG A 419 -10.08 5.89 32.87
N LYS A 420 -8.79 6.14 32.59
CA LYS A 420 -8.15 5.70 31.35
C LYS A 420 -8.02 4.17 31.36
N ASN A 421 -8.31 3.55 30.23
CA ASN A 421 -8.21 2.10 30.10
C ASN A 421 -6.73 1.64 30.19
N LYS A 422 -6.47 0.61 31.02
CA LYS A 422 -5.14 0.09 31.38
C LYS A 422 -5.19 -1.44 31.43
N ARG A 423 -4.04 -2.09 31.22
CA ARG A 423 -3.93 -3.57 31.19
C ARG A 423 -4.03 -4.30 32.55
N GLY A 424 -4.02 -3.57 33.67
CA GLY A 424 -4.16 -4.13 35.01
C GLY A 424 -5.60 -4.08 35.54
N THR A 425 -5.81 -4.65 36.73
CA THR A 425 -7.10 -4.59 37.43
C THR A 425 -7.10 -3.46 38.46
N THR A 426 -8.06 -2.54 38.34
CA THR A 426 -8.32 -1.47 39.31
C THR A 426 -9.36 -1.93 40.33
N SER A 427 -9.16 -1.57 41.59
CA SER A 427 -10.14 -1.72 42.67
C SER A 427 -10.24 -0.43 43.49
N GLY A 428 -11.24 -0.36 44.38
CA GLY A 428 -11.60 0.86 45.12
C GLY A 428 -12.80 1.59 44.51
N ASN A 429 -13.27 2.63 45.20
CA ASN A 429 -14.42 3.43 44.78
C ASN A 429 -13.99 4.83 44.31
N MET A 430 -14.71 5.38 43.34
CA MET A 430 -14.59 6.78 42.90
C MET A 430 -15.98 7.40 42.86
N TYR A 431 -16.16 8.49 43.59
CA TYR A 431 -17.40 9.26 43.67
C TYR A 431 -17.18 10.68 43.15
N VAL A 432 -18.22 11.30 42.60
CA VAL A 432 -18.23 12.70 42.20
C VAL A 432 -19.43 13.36 42.87
N ASN A 433 -19.19 14.39 43.70
CA ASN A 433 -20.21 14.95 44.61
C ASN A 433 -20.97 13.86 45.42
N GLY A 434 -20.27 12.81 45.88
CA GLY A 434 -20.87 11.68 46.62
C GLY A 434 -21.46 10.54 45.77
N GLU A 435 -21.59 10.69 44.44
CA GLU A 435 -22.25 9.71 43.56
C GLU A 435 -21.31 8.91 42.65
N LYS A 436 -21.66 7.64 42.36
CA LYS A 436 -20.89 6.76 41.45
C LYS A 436 -21.32 6.92 39.99
N ILE A 437 -20.82 7.96 39.33
CA ILE A 437 -21.09 8.25 37.90
C ILE A 437 -20.58 7.11 36.97
N PRO A 438 -21.34 6.67 35.94
CA PRO A 438 -20.89 5.69 34.95
C PRO A 438 -19.83 6.24 33.98
N ASP A 439 -18.99 5.36 33.42
CA ASP A 439 -17.84 5.73 32.58
C ASP A 439 -18.18 6.59 31.35
N ALA A 440 -19.38 6.44 30.79
CA ALA A 440 -19.82 7.21 29.63
C ALA A 440 -20.06 8.70 29.96
N GLU A 441 -20.55 8.98 31.17
CA GLU A 441 -20.80 10.34 31.66
C GLU A 441 -19.55 10.94 32.30
N TYR A 442 -18.78 10.13 33.04
CA TYR A 442 -17.52 10.55 33.64
C TYR A 442 -16.57 11.16 32.58
N ARG A 443 -16.50 10.55 31.39
CA ARG A 443 -15.72 11.04 30.24
C ARG A 443 -16.22 12.36 29.62
N ASN A 444 -17.44 12.81 29.92
CA ASN A 444 -17.94 14.12 29.51
C ASN A 444 -17.62 15.23 30.54
N VAL A 445 -17.39 14.84 31.81
CA VAL A 445 -17.10 15.75 32.93
C VAL A 445 -15.61 16.08 33.03
N ILE A 446 -14.74 15.13 32.68
CA ILE A 446 -13.28 15.25 32.84
C ILE A 446 -12.57 15.80 31.59
N GLY A 447 -11.45 16.48 31.78
CA GLY A 447 -10.45 16.77 30.75
C GLY A 447 -9.08 16.21 31.17
N TYR A 448 -8.26 15.78 30.21
CA TYR A 448 -6.93 15.22 30.49
C TYR A 448 -5.85 15.80 29.59
N VAL A 449 -4.81 16.39 30.19
CA VAL A 449 -3.62 16.91 29.52
C VAL A 449 -2.44 15.97 29.77
N ASP A 450 -1.98 15.26 28.74
CA ASP A 450 -0.81 14.37 28.80
C ASP A 450 0.51 15.16 28.94
N GLN A 451 1.60 14.46 29.29
CA GLN A 451 2.93 15.04 29.54
C GLN A 451 3.51 15.77 28.31
N GLU A 452 3.27 15.28 27.09
CA GLU A 452 3.84 15.85 25.85
C GLU A 452 2.83 16.66 25.01
N ASP A 453 3.12 17.95 24.79
CA ASP A 453 2.35 18.85 23.89
C ASP A 453 2.65 18.59 22.41
N THR A 454 2.26 17.42 21.91
CA THR A 454 2.34 17.08 20.48
C THR A 454 1.28 17.88 19.69
N LEU A 455 1.70 18.94 19.01
CA LEU A 455 0.84 19.86 18.24
C LEU A 455 1.39 20.03 16.83
N LEU A 456 0.53 20.35 15.85
CA LEU A 456 0.96 20.53 14.45
C LEU A 456 1.70 21.87 14.29
N PRO A 457 3.00 21.87 13.90
CA PRO A 457 3.85 23.07 13.94
C PRO A 457 3.44 24.16 12.93
N THR A 458 2.73 23.78 11.86
CA THR A 458 2.28 24.66 10.76
C THR A 458 0.98 25.41 11.04
N LEU A 459 0.23 25.01 12.08
CA LEU A 459 -1.04 25.65 12.42
C LEU A 459 -0.82 26.85 13.35
N THR A 460 -1.76 27.80 13.34
CA THR A 460 -1.77 28.84 14.38
C THR A 460 -2.39 28.31 15.67
N VAL A 461 -2.14 29.02 16.78
CA VAL A 461 -2.77 28.74 18.07
C VAL A 461 -4.30 28.68 17.94
N HIS A 462 -4.91 29.71 17.34
CA HIS A 462 -6.36 29.77 17.12
C HIS A 462 -6.86 28.60 16.26
N GLU A 463 -6.18 28.26 15.16
CA GLU A 463 -6.61 27.18 14.28
C GLU A 463 -6.53 25.80 14.93
N THR A 464 -5.59 25.60 15.84
CA THR A 464 -5.40 24.33 16.57
C THR A 464 -6.52 24.14 17.59
N ILE A 465 -6.77 25.16 18.42
CA ILE A 465 -7.85 25.13 19.43
C ILE A 465 -9.23 25.07 18.74
N LEU A 466 -9.43 25.83 17.65
CA LEU A 466 -10.64 25.75 16.83
C LEU A 466 -10.85 24.38 16.19
N THR A 467 -9.79 23.68 15.79
CA THR A 467 -9.96 22.32 15.25
C THR A 467 -10.39 21.34 16.34
N SER A 468 -9.85 21.45 17.57
CA SER A 468 -10.35 20.70 18.73
C SER A 468 -11.83 21.00 19.00
N ALA A 469 -12.20 22.29 19.04
CA ALA A 469 -13.57 22.74 19.27
C ALA A 469 -14.55 22.26 18.17
N LEU A 470 -14.16 22.32 16.89
CA LEU A 470 -15.01 21.87 15.77
C LEU A 470 -15.26 20.35 15.79
N LEU A 471 -14.32 19.56 16.31
CA LEU A 471 -14.43 18.10 16.43
C LEU A 471 -15.21 17.66 17.68
N ARG A 472 -14.98 18.32 18.83
CA ARG A 472 -15.51 17.92 20.14
C ARG A 472 -16.84 18.58 20.53
N LEU A 473 -17.07 19.83 20.17
CA LEU A 473 -18.31 20.53 20.53
C LEU A 473 -19.53 19.99 19.75
N PRO A 474 -20.76 20.06 20.30
CA PRO A 474 -21.96 19.46 19.72
C PRO A 474 -22.19 19.79 18.25
N ALA A 475 -22.74 18.85 17.47
CA ALA A 475 -22.98 19.02 16.03
C ALA A 475 -23.96 20.17 15.69
N ASP A 476 -24.83 20.50 16.64
CA ASP A 476 -25.95 21.43 16.48
C ASP A 476 -25.57 22.88 16.88
N MET A 477 -24.45 23.07 17.60
CA MET A 477 -23.93 24.40 17.94
C MET A 477 -23.34 25.09 16.69
N GLY A 478 -23.81 26.31 16.41
CA GLY A 478 -23.39 27.11 15.27
C GLY A 478 -21.88 27.45 15.25
N LEU A 479 -21.30 27.54 14.05
CA LEU A 479 -19.88 27.86 13.87
C LEU A 479 -19.42 29.15 14.57
N PRO A 480 -20.12 30.31 14.51
CA PRO A 480 -19.68 31.52 15.22
C PRO A 480 -19.68 31.35 16.75
N VAL A 481 -20.61 30.55 17.30
CA VAL A 481 -20.62 30.22 18.74
C VAL A 481 -19.39 29.38 19.11
N LYS A 482 -18.97 28.46 18.23
CA LYS A 482 -17.72 27.69 18.42
C LYS A 482 -16.46 28.57 18.32
N GLU A 483 -16.39 29.50 17.37
CA GLU A 483 -15.26 30.47 17.30
C GLU A 483 -15.26 31.41 18.52
N GLN A 484 -16.41 31.86 19.01
CA GLN A 484 -16.53 32.65 20.24
C GLN A 484 -16.05 31.88 21.48
N ARG A 485 -16.47 30.62 21.65
CA ARG A 485 -16.00 29.75 22.76
C ARG A 485 -14.48 29.54 22.75
N VAL A 486 -13.87 29.47 21.56
CA VAL A 486 -12.40 29.42 21.40
C VAL A 486 -11.77 30.72 21.88
N ILE A 487 -12.31 31.88 21.50
CA ILE A 487 -11.82 33.19 21.94
C ILE A 487 -11.86 33.33 23.47
N GLU A 488 -12.95 32.91 24.11
CA GLU A 488 -13.09 32.89 25.57
C GLU A 488 -12.01 32.03 26.23
N VAL A 489 -11.82 30.78 25.78
CA VAL A 489 -10.79 29.86 26.32
C VAL A 489 -9.39 30.46 26.17
N MET A 490 -9.12 31.16 25.07
CA MET A 490 -7.84 31.84 24.85
C MET A 490 -7.64 33.08 25.74
N GLN A 491 -8.73 33.73 26.17
CA GLN A 491 -8.68 34.80 27.18
C GLN A 491 -8.50 34.23 28.59
N GLN A 492 -9.23 33.16 28.94
CA GLN A 492 -9.13 32.45 30.22
C GLN A 492 -7.70 31.98 30.52
N LEU A 493 -6.95 31.57 29.48
CA LEU A 493 -5.57 31.09 29.58
C LEU A 493 -4.51 32.15 29.20
N GLY A 494 -4.89 33.42 29.01
CA GLY A 494 -3.98 34.54 28.69
C GLY A 494 -3.33 34.50 27.28
N ILE A 495 -3.57 33.46 26.49
CA ILE A 495 -2.95 33.22 25.17
C ILE A 495 -3.63 33.93 23.99
N TYR A 496 -4.65 34.76 24.22
CA TYR A 496 -5.33 35.52 23.15
C TYR A 496 -4.36 36.40 22.33
N HIS A 497 -3.31 36.92 22.95
CA HIS A 497 -2.32 37.80 22.29
C HIS A 497 -1.42 37.06 21.27
N ILE A 498 -1.29 35.74 21.36
CA ILE A 498 -0.54 34.90 20.39
C ILE A 498 -1.43 34.20 19.37
N LYS A 499 -2.73 34.54 19.27
CA LYS A 499 -3.72 33.73 18.56
C LYS A 499 -3.41 33.40 17.09
N ASP A 500 -2.77 34.34 16.38
CA ASP A 500 -2.43 34.21 14.96
C ASP A 500 -0.97 33.75 14.73
N GLN A 501 -0.19 33.53 15.80
CA GLN A 501 1.17 33.00 15.70
C GLN A 501 1.15 31.50 15.39
N MET A 502 2.14 31.04 14.60
CA MET A 502 2.34 29.61 14.32
C MET A 502 2.95 28.93 15.54
N ILE A 503 2.55 27.69 15.81
CA ILE A 503 3.08 26.92 16.95
C ILE A 503 4.58 26.67 16.78
N GLY A 504 5.02 26.33 15.57
CA GLY A 504 6.42 26.05 15.25
C GLY A 504 6.93 24.71 15.78
N SER A 505 8.20 24.42 15.51
CA SER A 505 8.87 23.15 15.81
C SER A 505 10.22 23.42 16.46
N GLU A 506 10.54 22.74 17.56
CA GLU A 506 11.79 22.94 18.32
C GLU A 506 13.06 22.60 17.53
N GLU A 507 12.97 21.68 16.56
CA GLU A 507 14.09 21.28 15.68
C GLU A 507 14.26 22.21 14.45
N GLY A 508 13.33 23.15 14.23
CA GLY A 508 13.21 23.91 12.99
C GLY A 508 13.73 25.35 13.08
N ASN A 509 14.26 25.86 11.97
CA ASN A 509 14.78 27.23 11.85
C ASN A 509 13.70 28.35 11.87
N GLY A 510 12.47 28.03 12.29
CA GLY A 510 11.33 28.94 12.36
C GLY A 510 10.98 29.29 13.80
N ARG A 511 10.82 30.59 14.10
CA ARG A 511 10.30 31.05 15.41
C ARG A 511 8.87 30.53 15.61
N GLY A 512 8.70 29.62 16.56
CA GLY A 512 7.42 29.24 17.16
C GLY A 512 7.09 30.06 18.41
N ILE A 513 6.06 29.62 19.12
CA ILE A 513 5.70 30.10 20.47
C ILE A 513 6.63 29.51 21.53
N SER A 514 6.66 30.07 22.74
CA SER A 514 7.45 29.51 23.86
C SER A 514 6.87 28.21 24.41
N GLY A 515 7.68 27.41 25.12
CA GLY A 515 7.22 26.16 25.74
C GLY A 515 6.06 26.35 26.73
N GLY A 516 6.10 27.41 27.56
CA GLY A 516 5.02 27.73 28.50
C GLY A 516 3.71 28.14 27.80
N GLU A 517 3.82 28.82 26.65
CA GLU A 517 2.66 29.11 25.80
C GLU A 517 2.12 27.84 25.15
N LYS A 518 3.00 27.01 24.56
CA LYS A 518 2.67 25.70 23.97
C LYS A 518 1.91 24.82 24.96
N ARG A 519 2.33 24.77 26.24
CA ARG A 519 1.63 24.06 27.32
C ARG A 519 0.22 24.61 27.56
N ARG A 520 0.05 25.94 27.57
CA ARG A 520 -1.27 26.58 27.65
C ARG A 520 -2.14 26.33 26.41
N VAL A 521 -1.56 26.14 25.21
CA VAL A 521 -2.31 25.69 24.02
C VAL A 521 -2.78 24.24 24.16
N GLY A 522 -1.97 23.35 24.73
CA GLY A 522 -2.39 21.98 25.09
C GLY A 522 -3.59 21.99 26.04
N ILE A 523 -3.49 22.73 27.14
CA ILE A 523 -4.59 22.93 28.10
C ILE A 523 -5.84 23.52 27.42
N ALA A 524 -5.68 24.51 26.54
CA ALA A 524 -6.79 25.11 25.79
C ALA A 524 -7.53 24.10 24.90
N CYS A 525 -6.81 23.15 24.30
CA CYS A 525 -7.41 22.13 23.44
C CYS A 525 -8.31 21.13 24.18
N GLU A 526 -8.16 21.02 25.50
CA GLU A 526 -9.06 20.27 26.40
C GLU A 526 -10.15 21.17 27.02
N LEU A 527 -9.81 22.41 27.40
CA LEU A 527 -10.71 23.35 28.06
C LEU A 527 -11.91 23.79 27.19
N VAL A 528 -11.82 23.65 25.85
CA VAL A 528 -12.95 23.94 24.94
C VAL A 528 -14.23 23.17 25.25
N THR A 529 -14.16 21.96 25.82
CA THR A 529 -15.34 21.19 26.24
C THR A 529 -15.86 21.56 27.64
N SER A 530 -15.33 22.61 28.27
CA SER A 530 -15.69 23.06 29.62
C SER A 530 -15.64 21.98 30.73
N PRO A 531 -14.68 21.05 30.79
CA PRO A 531 -14.67 19.98 31.80
C PRO A 531 -14.61 20.51 33.25
N SER A 532 -15.48 20.02 34.14
CA SER A 532 -15.52 20.42 35.56
C SER A 532 -14.27 20.01 36.33
N ILE A 533 -13.70 18.86 35.97
CA ILE A 533 -12.49 18.28 36.57
C ILE A 533 -11.40 18.23 35.51
N LEU A 534 -10.23 18.81 35.78
CA LEU A 534 -9.10 18.86 34.87
C LEU A 534 -7.89 18.13 35.46
N PHE A 535 -7.47 17.04 34.80
CA PHE A 535 -6.26 16.29 35.10
C PHE A 535 -5.10 16.77 34.23
N LEU A 536 -3.91 16.99 34.80
CA LEU A 536 -2.69 17.31 34.03
C LEU A 536 -1.49 16.50 34.52
N ASP A 537 -0.81 15.80 33.60
CA ASP A 537 0.41 15.07 33.92
C ASP A 537 1.63 15.97 33.76
N GLU A 538 2.37 16.18 34.85
CA GLU A 538 3.56 17.03 34.99
C GLU A 538 3.52 18.34 34.17
N PRO A 539 2.57 19.28 34.44
CA PRO A 539 2.36 20.46 33.62
C PRO A 539 3.52 21.46 33.62
N THR A 540 4.55 21.27 34.46
CA THR A 540 5.78 22.06 34.51
C THR A 540 6.99 21.37 33.89
N SER A 541 6.86 20.15 33.37
CA SER A 541 7.97 19.38 32.79
C SER A 541 8.50 20.04 31.50
N GLY A 542 9.82 20.00 31.29
CA GLY A 542 10.48 20.65 30.15
C GLY A 542 10.49 22.19 30.17
N LEU A 543 9.88 22.85 31.16
CA LEU A 543 9.84 24.31 31.27
C LEU A 543 10.94 24.87 32.18
N ASP A 544 11.38 26.10 31.89
CA ASP A 544 12.16 26.89 32.84
C ASP A 544 11.28 27.35 34.03
N ALA A 545 11.92 27.67 35.16
CA ALA A 545 11.22 27.98 36.40
C ALA A 545 10.26 29.20 36.33
N PHE A 546 10.47 30.14 35.40
CA PHE A 546 9.58 31.29 35.22
C PHE A 546 8.35 30.88 34.41
N ASN A 547 8.52 30.22 33.27
CA ASN A 547 7.39 29.72 32.49
C ASN A 547 6.59 28.63 33.23
N ALA A 548 7.23 27.78 34.03
CA ALA A 548 6.56 26.82 34.91
C ALA A 548 5.64 27.53 35.92
N PHE A 549 6.10 28.60 36.57
CA PHE A 549 5.27 29.40 37.46
C PHE A 549 4.08 30.03 36.72
N ASN A 550 4.32 30.64 35.55
CA ASN A 550 3.28 31.26 34.71
C ASN A 550 2.24 30.25 34.15
N VAL A 551 2.53 28.94 34.18
CA VAL A 551 1.56 27.87 33.87
C VAL A 551 0.76 27.49 35.12
N VAL A 552 1.40 27.35 36.28
CA VAL A 552 0.67 27.02 37.53
C VAL A 552 -0.20 28.18 38.01
N GLU A 553 0.26 29.43 37.92
CA GLU A 553 -0.56 30.63 38.19
C GLU A 553 -1.82 30.68 37.29
N CYS A 554 -1.68 30.27 36.04
CA CYS A 554 -2.79 30.12 35.09
C CYS A 554 -3.77 29.02 35.54
N LEU A 555 -3.29 27.88 36.04
CA LEU A 555 -4.12 26.81 36.60
C LEU A 555 -4.82 27.22 37.91
N VAL A 556 -4.16 27.97 38.79
CA VAL A 556 -4.75 28.53 40.01
C VAL A 556 -5.86 29.53 39.68
N THR A 557 -5.63 30.39 38.67
CA THR A 557 -6.65 31.32 38.15
C THR A 557 -7.83 30.54 37.56
N LEU A 558 -7.57 29.48 36.80
CA LEU A 558 -8.58 28.60 36.21
C LEU A 558 -9.43 27.88 37.28
N ALA A 559 -8.81 27.42 38.37
CA ALA A 559 -9.51 26.85 39.51
C ALA A 559 -10.35 27.90 40.24
N LYS A 560 -9.72 28.98 40.74
CA LYS A 560 -10.33 29.93 41.69
C LYS A 560 -11.32 30.90 41.04
N THR A 561 -11.06 31.37 39.81
CA THR A 561 -11.97 32.30 39.12
C THR A 561 -13.18 31.60 38.51
N TYR A 562 -13.02 30.35 38.05
CA TYR A 562 -14.10 29.60 37.37
C TYR A 562 -14.67 28.44 38.19
N ASN A 563 -14.25 28.26 39.45
CA ASN A 563 -14.69 27.18 40.33
C ASN A 563 -14.59 25.79 39.67
N ARG A 564 -13.39 25.46 39.16
CA ARG A 564 -13.05 24.15 38.57
C ARG A 564 -12.18 23.34 39.53
N THR A 565 -12.25 22.02 39.44
CA THR A 565 -11.40 21.09 40.21
C THR A 565 -10.18 20.76 39.38
N VAL A 566 -8.97 21.09 39.85
CA VAL A 566 -7.73 20.90 39.08
C VAL A 566 -6.78 19.98 39.83
N ILE A 567 -6.38 18.88 39.20
CA ILE A 567 -5.54 17.83 39.79
C ILE A 567 -4.33 17.63 38.87
N PHE A 568 -3.11 17.74 39.41
CA PHE A 568 -1.91 17.54 38.60
C PHE A 568 -0.78 16.84 39.35
N THR A 569 0.00 16.04 38.61
CA THR A 569 1.27 15.48 39.11
C THR A 569 2.38 16.52 38.98
N ILE A 570 3.33 16.55 39.90
CA ILE A 570 4.50 17.44 39.80
C ILE A 570 5.76 16.82 40.41
N HIS A 571 6.92 17.21 39.89
CA HIS A 571 8.23 16.72 40.28
C HIS A 571 9.15 17.91 40.62
N GLN A 572 9.73 17.92 41.82
CA GLN A 572 10.66 18.94 42.33
C GLN A 572 10.24 20.40 42.02
N PRO A 573 9.03 20.83 42.46
CA PRO A 573 8.56 22.20 42.27
C PRO A 573 9.35 23.20 43.13
N ARG A 574 9.65 24.36 42.53
CA ARG A 574 10.21 25.53 43.23
C ARG A 574 9.27 25.98 44.35
N SER A 575 9.82 26.50 45.45
CA SER A 575 9.04 26.95 46.63
C SER A 575 7.95 27.98 46.32
N ASN A 576 8.12 28.85 45.30
CA ASN A 576 7.07 29.79 44.86
C ASN A 576 5.90 29.11 44.11
N ILE A 577 6.11 27.92 43.54
CA ILE A 577 5.05 27.08 42.97
C ILE A 577 4.35 26.30 44.09
N VAL A 578 5.13 25.77 45.05
CA VAL A 578 4.63 25.03 46.22
C VAL A 578 3.66 25.87 47.06
N ALA A 579 3.98 27.15 47.27
CA ALA A 579 3.15 28.10 48.00
C ALA A 579 1.77 28.39 47.35
N LEU A 580 1.49 27.85 46.16
CA LEU A 580 0.19 27.97 45.50
C LEU A 580 -0.74 26.77 45.75
N PHE A 581 -0.23 25.66 46.29
CA PHE A 581 -1.01 24.42 46.44
C PHE A 581 -2.04 24.54 47.57
N ASP A 582 -3.30 24.19 47.28
CA ASP A 582 -4.36 24.12 48.29
C ASP A 582 -4.37 22.73 48.97
N GLN A 583 -4.31 21.67 48.14
CA GLN A 583 -4.30 20.25 48.57
C GLN A 583 -3.02 19.55 48.08
N LEU A 584 -2.51 18.61 48.89
CA LEU A 584 -1.35 17.80 48.58
C LEU A 584 -1.62 16.30 48.82
N ILE A 585 -1.30 15.47 47.82
CA ILE A 585 -1.23 14.01 47.91
C ILE A 585 0.23 13.61 47.69
N LEU A 586 0.84 12.94 48.68
CA LEU A 586 2.22 12.47 48.65
C LEU A 586 2.25 10.94 48.55
N LEU A 587 2.84 10.42 47.48
CA LEU A 587 2.92 8.98 47.20
C LEU A 587 4.36 8.46 47.32
N ALA A 588 4.52 7.24 47.85
CA ALA A 588 5.77 6.48 47.87
C ALA A 588 5.49 5.00 47.54
N LYS A 589 6.17 4.44 46.54
CA LYS A 589 5.91 3.09 45.98
C LYS A 589 4.41 2.76 45.80
N GLY A 590 3.59 3.73 45.36
CA GLY A 590 2.15 3.52 45.15
C GLY A 590 1.28 3.51 46.41
N ARG A 591 1.83 3.82 47.59
CA ARG A 591 1.10 4.00 48.85
C ARG A 591 1.04 5.48 49.25
N THR A 592 -0.03 5.89 49.91
CA THR A 592 -0.19 7.25 50.45
C THR A 592 0.66 7.45 51.71
N VAL A 593 1.50 8.48 51.70
CA VAL A 593 2.29 8.96 52.86
C VAL A 593 1.65 10.20 53.49
N TYR A 594 0.95 11.00 52.69
CA TYR A 594 0.10 12.10 53.14
C TYR A 594 -1.00 12.34 52.09
N SER A 595 -2.19 12.72 52.53
CA SER A 595 -3.23 13.31 51.68
C SER A 595 -3.98 14.32 52.53
N GLY A 596 -4.15 15.55 52.04
CA GLY A 596 -4.92 16.60 52.74
C GLY A 596 -4.40 18.02 52.45
N PRO A 597 -4.87 19.02 53.21
CA PRO A 597 -4.52 20.42 53.00
C PRO A 597 -3.02 20.66 53.07
N PHE A 598 -2.47 21.46 52.16
CA PHE A 598 -1.03 21.72 52.16
C PHE A 598 -0.56 22.50 53.41
N SER A 599 -1.40 23.38 53.94
CA SER A 599 -1.14 24.13 55.18
C SER A 599 -0.90 23.25 56.41
N SER A 600 -1.59 22.11 56.51
CA SER A 600 -1.45 21.16 57.62
C SER A 600 -0.27 20.20 57.44
N CYS A 601 0.29 20.12 56.23
CA CYS A 601 1.33 19.14 55.87
C CYS A 601 2.57 19.28 56.76
N GLN A 602 3.08 20.49 56.96
CA GLN A 602 4.29 20.69 57.78
C GLN A 602 4.06 20.25 59.24
N ALA A 603 2.94 20.66 59.85
CA ALA A 603 2.62 20.29 61.23
C ALA A 603 2.45 18.77 61.43
N TYR A 604 1.90 18.07 60.43
CA TYR A 604 1.85 16.61 60.44
C TYR A 604 3.25 15.98 60.44
N PHE A 605 4.13 16.39 59.52
CA PHE A 605 5.50 15.84 59.45
C PHE A 605 6.36 16.21 60.67
N ASP A 606 6.18 17.42 61.24
CA ASP A 606 6.79 17.81 62.52
C ASP A 606 6.31 16.90 63.67
N HIS A 607 5.02 16.58 63.75
CA HIS A 607 4.45 15.70 64.79
C HIS A 607 4.99 14.27 64.72
N ILE A 608 5.16 13.70 63.52
CA ILE A 608 5.75 12.36 63.34
C ILE A 608 7.29 12.35 63.34
N GLY A 609 7.94 13.46 63.72
CA GLY A 609 9.40 13.55 63.92
C GLY A 609 10.25 13.77 62.66
N TYR A 610 9.62 14.07 61.52
CA TYR A 610 10.26 14.34 60.23
C TYR A 610 10.20 15.83 59.87
N SER A 611 10.77 16.67 60.75
CA SER A 611 10.80 18.13 60.55
C SER A 611 11.66 18.56 59.37
N CYS A 612 11.12 19.45 58.54
CA CYS A 612 11.86 20.08 57.43
C CYS A 612 12.92 21.06 57.96
N PRO A 613 14.20 20.97 57.54
CA PRO A 613 15.24 21.90 57.97
C PRO A 613 14.95 23.36 57.56
N PRO A 614 15.29 24.36 58.40
CA PRO A 614 15.04 25.77 58.10
C PRO A 614 15.82 26.23 56.87
N GLY A 615 15.12 26.84 55.92
CA GLY A 615 15.69 27.30 54.64
C GLY A 615 15.72 26.23 53.53
N PHE A 616 15.31 25.00 53.82
CA PHE A 616 15.12 23.96 52.79
C PHE A 616 13.72 24.10 52.13
N ASN A 617 13.57 23.63 50.89
CA ASN A 617 12.28 23.61 50.21
C ASN A 617 11.48 22.38 50.66
N ILE A 618 10.34 22.59 51.32
CA ILE A 618 9.52 21.49 51.87
C ILE A 618 9.13 20.45 50.80
N ALA A 619 8.87 20.85 49.55
CA ALA A 619 8.55 19.88 48.50
C ALA A 619 9.73 19.00 48.10
N ASP A 620 10.96 19.53 48.08
CA ASP A 620 12.16 18.74 47.85
C ASP A 620 12.42 17.82 49.04
N TYR A 621 12.25 18.31 50.28
CA TYR A 621 12.39 17.49 51.50
C TYR A 621 11.43 16.31 51.52
N LEU A 622 10.16 16.51 51.13
CA LEU A 622 9.17 15.44 51.04
C LEU A 622 9.48 14.44 49.91
N VAL A 623 10.03 14.90 48.78
CA VAL A 623 10.50 14.01 47.71
C VAL A 623 11.68 13.16 48.20
N ASP A 624 12.70 13.77 48.83
CA ASP A 624 13.86 13.09 49.39
C ASP A 624 13.45 12.09 50.48
N LEU A 625 12.52 12.47 51.38
CA LEU A 625 11.95 11.58 52.39
C LEU A 625 11.28 10.34 51.76
N THR A 626 10.44 10.53 50.74
CA THR A 626 9.80 9.39 50.04
C THR A 626 10.80 8.52 49.27
N MET A 627 11.93 9.09 48.82
CA MET A 627 13.02 8.36 48.16
C MET A 627 13.83 7.54 49.17
N HIS A 628 14.20 8.10 50.33
CA HIS A 628 14.95 7.39 51.36
C HIS A 628 14.14 6.29 52.03
N ALA A 629 12.87 6.55 52.38
CA ALA A 629 11.96 5.52 52.91
C ALA A 629 11.72 4.37 51.89
N SER A 630 11.97 4.61 50.60
CA SER A 630 11.86 3.60 49.56
C SER A 630 13.05 2.62 49.50
N LEU A 631 14.13 2.83 50.25
CA LEU A 631 15.30 1.93 50.26
C LEU A 631 15.23 0.96 51.47
N PRO A 632 15.42 -0.36 51.28
CA PRO A 632 15.52 -1.29 52.40
C PRO A 632 16.85 -1.05 53.14
N ARG A 633 16.81 -1.00 54.48
CA ARG A 633 18.03 -0.95 55.29
C ARG A 633 18.78 -2.29 55.18
N SER A 634 19.98 -2.27 54.62
CA SER A 634 20.94 -3.36 54.80
C SER A 634 21.43 -3.35 56.26
N PRO A 635 21.43 -4.49 56.98
CA PRO A 635 21.97 -4.55 58.34
C PRO A 635 23.50 -4.39 58.27
N VAL A 636 23.98 -3.20 58.65
CA VAL A 636 25.40 -3.01 58.99
C VAL A 636 25.58 -3.58 60.40
N PHE A 637 26.59 -4.43 60.57
CA PHE A 637 26.96 -4.97 61.88
C PHE A 637 27.44 -3.83 62.79
N ASP A 638 26.80 -3.69 63.95
CA ASP A 638 27.20 -2.77 65.01
C ASP A 638 27.46 -3.59 66.28
N ASP A 639 28.63 -4.22 66.36
CA ASP A 639 29.07 -4.96 67.55
C ASP A 639 30.62 -5.11 67.61
N VAL A 640 31.14 -5.37 68.81
CA VAL A 640 32.55 -5.55 69.18
C VAL A 640 33.45 -4.29 69.07
N ALA A 641 33.51 -3.52 70.15
CA ALA A 641 34.61 -2.60 70.42
C ALA A 641 35.69 -3.29 71.29
N ARG A 642 36.96 -3.32 70.86
CA ARG A 642 38.14 -3.63 71.71
C ARG A 642 39.50 -3.26 71.07
N GLU A 643 40.19 -2.32 71.72
CA GLU A 643 41.65 -2.16 71.90
C GLU A 643 42.67 -2.53 70.78
N PHE A 644 43.23 -1.48 70.13
CA PHE A 644 44.65 -1.22 69.75
C PHE A 644 45.51 -2.26 68.96
N PRO A 645 46.60 -1.84 68.24
CA PRO A 645 46.99 -0.51 67.73
C PRO A 645 47.39 -0.46 66.22
N GLU A 646 47.62 0.77 65.74
CA GLU A 646 48.41 1.22 64.56
C GLU A 646 48.89 0.24 63.46
N ARG A 647 48.48 0.51 62.20
CA ARG A 647 49.41 0.63 61.06
C ARG A 647 48.81 1.35 59.84
N ASP A 648 49.68 1.93 59.00
CA ASP A 648 49.31 2.73 57.83
C ASP A 648 48.59 1.95 56.72
N GLY A 649 47.59 2.59 56.10
CA GLY A 649 46.91 2.08 54.91
C GLY A 649 45.96 3.12 54.30
N LEU A 650 46.39 3.77 53.22
CA LEU A 650 45.60 4.83 52.57
C LEU A 650 44.49 4.24 51.69
N GLY A 651 43.25 4.22 52.18
CA GLY A 651 42.05 3.82 51.43
C GLY A 651 40.96 4.88 51.54
N THR A 652 40.56 5.47 50.41
CA THR A 652 39.59 6.58 50.37
C THR A 652 38.21 6.10 49.95
N GLU A 653 37.31 5.89 50.91
CA GLU A 653 35.87 5.86 50.67
C GLU A 653 35.20 7.09 51.29
N SER A 654 34.26 7.70 50.56
CA SER A 654 33.78 9.06 50.82
C SER A 654 32.61 9.09 51.82
N SER A 655 32.93 9.27 53.11
CA SER A 655 31.91 9.45 54.16
C SER A 655 31.48 10.91 54.30
N SER A 656 30.27 11.21 53.82
CA SER A 656 29.54 12.47 54.06
C SER A 656 28.04 12.20 53.88
N THR A 657 27.11 12.62 54.75
CA THR A 657 27.15 13.73 55.72
C THR A 657 26.47 13.39 57.05
N ARG A 658 27.17 13.48 58.19
CA ARG A 658 26.53 13.46 59.53
C ARG A 658 27.23 14.30 60.61
N ALA A 659 27.63 15.53 60.29
CA ALA A 659 27.84 16.60 61.27
C ALA A 659 28.10 17.96 60.60
N VAL A 660 27.25 18.96 60.88
CA VAL A 660 27.72 20.32 61.21
C VAL A 660 26.80 20.86 62.29
N LYS A 661 27.36 21.20 63.45
CA LYS A 661 26.69 21.99 64.49
C LYS A 661 27.55 23.21 64.78
N SER A 662 26.96 24.40 64.69
CA SER A 662 27.47 25.70 65.19
C SER A 662 28.93 26.10 64.88
N ILE A 663 29.10 27.17 64.09
CA ILE A 663 30.23 28.11 64.23
C ILE A 663 29.65 29.52 64.36
N ALA A 664 30.26 30.35 65.21
CA ALA A 664 29.88 31.75 65.46
C ALA A 664 30.94 32.74 64.91
N SER A 665 30.62 34.02 64.95
CA SER A 665 31.35 35.12 64.30
C SER A 665 32.78 35.38 64.84
N ALA A 666 33.69 35.77 63.94
CA ALA A 666 34.89 36.58 64.21
C ALA A 666 35.31 37.34 62.93
N SER A 667 36.17 38.37 63.05
CA SER A 667 36.47 39.33 61.97
C SER A 667 37.96 39.75 61.90
N ASN A 668 38.28 40.65 60.95
CA ASN A 668 39.52 41.47 60.84
C ASN A 668 40.76 40.79 60.20
N VAL A 669 41.78 41.47 59.63
CA VAL A 669 41.96 42.74 58.85
C VAL A 669 43.41 42.79 58.32
N SER A 670 43.64 43.13 57.04
CA SER A 670 44.83 43.86 56.49
C SER A 670 44.73 43.95 54.94
N VAL A 671 45.18 44.97 54.17
CA VAL A 671 46.22 46.04 54.29
C VAL A 671 47.60 45.56 53.79
N GLU A 672 48.21 46.04 52.69
CA GLU A 672 47.83 47.17 51.80
C GLU A 672 48.35 47.08 50.31
N THR A 673 48.85 48.20 49.73
CA THR A 673 49.11 48.51 48.31
C THR A 673 50.58 49.01 48.09
N PRO A 674 50.99 49.74 47.00
CA PRO A 674 50.90 49.52 45.54
C PRO A 674 52.24 49.74 44.76
N SER A 675 52.29 49.49 43.43
CA SER A 675 52.99 50.38 42.44
C SER A 675 52.78 49.98 40.95
N ASP A 676 52.94 50.96 40.07
CA ASP A 676 52.90 50.98 38.57
C ASP A 676 53.96 52.06 38.14
N PRO A 677 54.26 52.46 36.86
CA PRO A 677 53.63 52.11 35.59
C PRO A 677 54.55 51.89 34.36
N SER A 678 53.97 51.49 33.22
CA SER A 678 54.22 52.13 31.91
C SER A 678 53.19 51.73 30.84
N ILE A 679 52.97 52.58 29.82
CA ILE A 679 51.77 52.55 28.96
C ILE A 679 52.12 52.56 27.46
N ARG A 680 51.49 51.68 26.65
CA ARG A 680 51.13 52.03 25.25
C ARG A 680 49.94 51.27 24.63
N THR A 681 48.84 52.02 24.43
CA THR A 681 47.86 51.95 23.32
C THR A 681 47.09 50.67 22.96
N LYS A 682 45.75 50.78 23.03
CA LYS A 682 44.69 49.93 22.43
C LYS A 682 44.50 50.31 20.92
N PRO A 683 43.52 49.79 20.10
CA PRO A 683 42.42 48.86 20.41
C PRO A 683 42.07 47.77 19.34
N LYS A 684 41.27 46.75 19.73
CA LYS A 684 40.04 46.31 19.01
C LYS A 684 39.20 45.27 19.78
N ARG A 685 37.94 45.13 19.35
CA ARG A 685 36.78 44.34 19.84
C ARG A 685 37.03 43.10 20.72
N ARG A 686 36.22 42.98 21.78
CA ARG A 686 35.84 41.70 22.41
C ARG A 686 34.98 40.87 21.46
N ILE A 687 35.19 39.54 21.44
CA ILE A 687 34.25 38.52 20.96
C ILE A 687 34.13 37.45 22.06
N SER A 688 32.99 36.76 22.13
CA SER A 688 32.57 35.93 23.26
C SER A 688 33.34 34.62 23.43
N LEU A 689 33.72 34.32 24.68
CA LEU A 689 34.16 32.99 25.13
C LEU A 689 32.97 32.01 25.21
N LYS A 690 32.38 31.65 24.07
CA LYS A 690 31.37 30.57 23.95
C LYS A 690 31.62 29.66 22.74
N GLN A 691 32.90 29.44 22.42
CA GLN A 691 33.33 28.56 21.32
C GLN A 691 34.68 27.90 21.60
N LYS A 692 34.91 27.53 22.87
CA LYS A 692 36.17 26.89 23.33
C LYS A 692 35.98 25.70 24.28
N GLN A 693 34.76 25.17 24.36
CA GLN A 693 34.41 24.01 25.20
C GLN A 693 34.04 22.79 24.33
N ASP A 694 33.26 23.00 23.25
CA ASP A 694 32.72 21.91 22.42
C ASP A 694 33.66 21.46 21.27
N ARG A 695 34.97 21.36 21.50
CA ARG A 695 35.92 20.87 20.46
C ARG A 695 37.16 20.12 21.00
N GLN A 696 36.95 19.19 21.92
CA GLN A 696 37.96 18.19 22.32
C GLN A 696 37.46 16.73 22.26
N LEU A 697 36.52 16.45 21.34
CA LEU A 697 36.25 15.10 20.84
C LEU A 697 36.41 15.10 19.31
N PHE A 698 36.85 13.96 18.77
CA PHE A 698 37.21 13.70 17.35
C PHE A 698 38.44 14.44 16.77
N THR A 699 39.64 13.87 16.97
CA THR A 699 40.67 13.75 15.90
C THR A 699 41.68 12.63 16.17
N ARG A 700 41.77 11.64 15.27
CA ARG A 700 43.05 11.06 14.81
C ARG A 700 42.85 10.40 13.43
N LYS A 701 43.87 10.43 12.56
CA LYS A 701 43.78 9.91 11.18
C LYS A 701 44.99 9.02 10.83
N ARG A 702 44.67 7.94 10.11
CA ARG A 702 45.45 6.89 9.42
C ARG A 702 46.84 7.25 8.84
N SER A 703 47.73 6.25 8.83
CA SER A 703 48.77 5.99 7.83
C SER A 703 48.98 4.46 7.69
N GLU A 704 49.45 3.97 6.53
CA GLU A 704 49.97 2.60 6.30
C GLU A 704 51.39 2.41 6.96
N SER A 705 52.04 1.22 7.02
CA SER A 705 51.94 -0.01 6.19
C SER A 705 52.30 -1.34 6.92
N ASP A 706 52.40 -2.44 6.13
CA ASP A 706 53.08 -3.74 6.36
C ASP A 706 52.27 -4.99 6.81
N THR A 707 52.65 -6.16 6.23
CA THR A 707 52.03 -7.51 6.31
C THR A 707 53.03 -8.59 5.85
N PRO A 708 52.77 -9.91 5.94
CA PRO A 708 52.23 -10.75 7.03
C PRO A 708 53.30 -11.82 7.46
N PRO A 709 53.01 -12.98 8.11
CA PRO A 709 52.37 -14.15 7.45
C PRO A 709 51.47 -15.06 8.33
N THR A 710 50.83 -16.04 7.69
CA THR A 710 50.10 -17.22 8.23
C THR A 710 50.94 -18.51 7.98
N PRO A 711 50.48 -19.80 8.04
CA PRO A 711 49.17 -20.42 8.39
C PRO A 711 49.29 -21.72 9.28
N ARG A 712 48.33 -22.66 9.14
CA ARG A 712 48.22 -24.07 9.66
C ARG A 712 47.51 -24.26 11.03
N THR A 713 46.50 -25.12 11.25
CA THR A 713 45.89 -26.29 10.53
C THR A 713 46.73 -27.60 10.61
N ASP A 714 46.25 -28.83 10.89
CA ASP A 714 44.91 -29.46 10.98
C ASP A 714 44.87 -30.67 12.00
N ASP A 715 43.67 -31.21 12.24
CA ASP A 715 43.23 -32.62 12.48
C ASP A 715 43.59 -33.57 13.68
N GLU A 716 42.51 -34.23 14.14
CA GLU A 716 42.25 -35.64 14.57
C GLU A 716 43.02 -36.45 15.66
N ASP A 717 42.32 -36.66 16.78
CA ASP A 717 41.81 -37.95 17.33
C ASP A 717 42.69 -39.16 17.79
N ASN A 718 42.42 -39.57 19.06
CA ASN A 718 42.51 -40.92 19.68
C ASN A 718 43.94 -41.57 19.84
N ILE A 719 44.32 -42.37 20.87
CA ILE A 719 43.67 -43.50 21.57
C ILE A 719 44.30 -43.75 23.00
N ILE A 720 43.50 -44.25 23.97
CA ILE A 720 43.83 -44.99 25.24
C ILE A 720 44.64 -44.30 26.39
N ALA A 721 43.87 -43.68 27.30
CA ALA A 721 43.69 -43.98 28.74
C ALA A 721 44.84 -44.46 29.68
N LYS A 722 44.93 -43.77 30.84
CA LYS A 722 44.73 -44.41 32.17
C LYS A 722 44.08 -43.44 33.18
N ALA A 723 43.53 -43.97 34.27
CA ALA A 723 42.72 -43.25 35.30
C ALA A 723 43.53 -42.15 36.04
N THR A 724 42.92 -41.11 36.64
CA THR A 724 41.77 -41.11 37.59
C THR A 724 40.89 -39.83 37.50
N GLY A 725 39.68 -39.85 38.11
CA GLY A 725 38.90 -38.62 38.40
C GLY A 725 37.56 -38.39 37.64
N SER A 726 36.73 -39.41 37.47
CA SER A 726 35.42 -39.36 36.77
C SER A 726 34.24 -39.17 37.75
N ALA A 727 33.04 -38.64 37.43
CA ALA A 727 32.60 -37.69 36.37
C ALA A 727 31.13 -37.23 36.66
N ARG A 728 30.48 -36.57 35.69
CA ARG A 728 29.15 -35.91 35.74
C ARG A 728 27.94 -36.84 35.97
N SER A 729 26.91 -36.28 36.62
CA SER A 729 25.45 -36.30 36.29
C SER A 729 24.76 -37.60 35.86
N TRP A 730 23.63 -37.96 36.52
CA TRP A 730 22.26 -37.84 35.97
C TRP A 730 21.18 -38.45 36.91
N LEU A 731 19.94 -37.95 36.76
CA LEU A 731 18.63 -38.61 37.01
C LEU A 731 18.08 -38.90 38.44
N GLN A 732 16.74 -38.71 38.50
CA GLN A 732 15.68 -39.45 39.23
C GLN A 732 15.28 -39.13 40.69
N LEU A 733 13.94 -39.13 40.85
CA LEU A 733 13.15 -39.13 42.08
C LEU A 733 12.53 -40.52 42.30
N ALA A 734 12.78 -41.15 43.45
CA ALA A 734 11.93 -42.17 44.10
C ALA A 734 12.43 -42.34 45.55
N LYS A 735 11.69 -42.00 46.62
CA LYS A 735 10.37 -42.50 47.12
C LYS A 735 10.49 -43.84 47.86
N ARG A 736 10.30 -43.81 49.19
CA ARG A 736 9.73 -44.78 50.17
C ARG A 736 10.02 -44.23 51.58
N ASP A 737 9.32 -44.48 52.69
CA ASP A 737 7.93 -44.81 53.10
C ASP A 737 7.87 -44.47 54.62
N GLY A 738 6.79 -44.07 55.31
CA GLY A 738 5.40 -43.72 54.90
C GLY A 738 4.38 -43.99 56.02
N SER A 739 4.08 -43.05 56.95
CA SER A 739 3.05 -43.22 58.00
C SER A 739 2.37 -41.91 58.48
N ASN A 740 1.07 -42.00 58.76
CA ASN A 740 0.12 -40.98 59.30
C ASN A 740 0.01 -41.11 60.85
N PRO A 741 -0.60 -40.19 61.67
CA PRO A 741 -1.85 -39.42 61.41
C PRO A 741 -1.94 -37.97 61.97
N PRO A 742 -3.07 -37.26 61.74
CA PRO A 742 -3.46 -35.98 62.38
C PRO A 742 -4.46 -36.22 63.54
N PRO A 743 -5.22 -35.22 64.08
CA PRO A 743 -5.11 -33.75 64.06
C PRO A 743 -5.04 -33.15 65.50
N LEU A 744 -5.15 -31.82 65.64
CA LEU A 744 -6.14 -31.15 66.53
C LEU A 744 -6.13 -29.62 66.35
N LEU A 745 -7.23 -28.96 66.71
CA LEU A 745 -7.28 -27.53 66.98
C LEU A 745 -7.14 -27.31 68.50
N GLU A 746 -6.52 -26.20 68.91
CA GLU A 746 -7.16 -25.19 69.76
C GLU A 746 -6.31 -23.90 69.80
N ASP A 747 -6.97 -22.76 69.65
CA ASP A 747 -6.48 -21.40 69.96
C ASP A 747 -6.40 -21.20 71.50
N PRO A 748 -5.76 -20.14 72.08
CA PRO A 748 -5.62 -18.80 71.50
C PRO A 748 -4.28 -18.05 71.76
N ASP A 749 -4.25 -16.76 71.38
CA ASP A 749 -3.39 -15.65 71.83
C ASP A 749 -1.85 -15.91 71.82
N ASP A 750 -1.04 -15.34 70.92
CA ASP A 750 -0.85 -13.88 70.80
C ASP A 750 -0.16 -13.45 69.46
N LEU A 751 -0.01 -12.13 69.27
CA LEU A 751 0.41 -11.41 68.05
C LEU A 751 1.85 -11.66 67.55
N PRO A 752 2.07 -11.61 66.22
CA PRO A 752 3.37 -11.26 65.62
C PRO A 752 3.40 -9.81 65.10
N PRO A 753 4.42 -9.03 65.48
CA PRO A 753 4.94 -8.00 64.60
C PRO A 753 6.48 -8.04 64.48
N ASP A 754 7.01 -8.05 63.26
CA ASP A 754 8.29 -7.40 62.97
C ASP A 754 8.47 -7.21 61.45
N ALA A 755 8.25 -5.98 60.95
CA ALA A 755 8.27 -5.65 59.53
C ALA A 755 8.60 -4.17 59.26
N ASN A 756 9.59 -3.62 59.99
CA ASN A 756 9.86 -2.19 59.99
C ASN A 756 10.74 -1.72 58.82
N SER A 757 10.12 -1.41 57.67
CA SER A 757 10.69 -0.44 56.74
C SER A 757 10.23 0.97 57.09
N ASP A 758 11.06 1.99 56.84
CA ASP A 758 10.71 3.39 57.15
C ASP A 758 9.46 3.86 56.36
N LEU A 759 9.16 3.23 55.22
CA LEU A 759 7.92 3.47 54.47
C LEU A 759 6.69 2.88 55.16
N ASP A 760 6.78 1.70 55.77
CA ASP A 760 5.64 1.09 56.46
C ASP A 760 5.25 1.93 57.68
N ASN A 761 6.24 2.46 58.41
CA ASN A 761 6.04 3.41 59.51
C ASN A 761 5.35 4.71 59.05
N LEU A 762 5.76 5.28 57.91
CA LEU A 762 5.15 6.49 57.36
C LEU A 762 3.70 6.25 56.91
N VAL A 763 3.42 5.11 56.28
CA VAL A 763 2.08 4.75 55.78
C VAL A 763 1.14 4.38 56.92
N SER A 764 1.61 3.68 57.97
CA SER A 764 0.80 3.39 59.16
C SER A 764 0.48 4.66 59.94
N SER A 765 1.48 5.53 60.17
CA SER A 765 1.29 6.83 60.84
C SER A 765 0.22 7.68 60.16
N PHE A 766 0.21 7.71 58.83
CA PHE A 766 -0.83 8.43 58.08
C PHE A 766 -2.21 7.81 58.30
N LYS A 767 -2.34 6.48 58.18
CA LYS A 767 -3.61 5.76 58.39
C LYS A 767 -4.21 5.95 59.78
N THR A 768 -3.38 6.12 60.81
CA THR A 768 -3.82 6.40 62.19
C THR A 768 -4.10 7.88 62.47
N SER A 769 -3.75 8.80 61.56
CA SER A 769 -3.80 10.25 61.82
C SER A 769 -5.19 10.85 61.70
N ASP A 770 -5.44 11.91 62.47
CA ASP A 770 -6.65 12.74 62.43
C ASP A 770 -6.97 13.24 61.00
N VAL A 771 -5.93 13.49 60.18
CA VAL A 771 -6.08 13.93 58.78
C VAL A 771 -6.72 12.85 57.92
N ALA A 772 -6.32 11.59 58.09
CA ALA A 772 -6.91 10.46 57.36
C ALA A 772 -8.34 10.14 57.85
N GLN A 773 -8.60 10.28 59.15
CA GLN A 773 -9.94 10.15 59.72
C GLN A 773 -10.88 11.23 59.18
N THR A 774 -10.47 12.50 59.22
CA THR A 774 -11.23 13.64 58.67
C THR A 774 -11.61 13.41 57.20
N ILE A 775 -10.68 12.90 56.38
CA ILE A 775 -10.95 12.57 54.97
C ILE A 775 -11.99 11.45 54.82
N HIS A 776 -11.94 10.42 55.66
CA HIS A 776 -12.93 9.34 55.61
C HIS A 776 -14.32 9.83 56.05
N ASP A 777 -14.37 10.65 57.10
CA ASP A 777 -15.61 11.28 57.58
C ASP A 777 -16.20 12.20 56.52
N GLU A 778 -15.41 13.07 55.88
CA GLU A 778 -15.84 13.96 54.78
C GLU A 778 -16.36 13.16 53.56
N ILE A 779 -15.70 12.07 53.17
CA ILE A 779 -16.19 11.17 52.12
C ILE A 779 -17.54 10.57 52.52
N SER A 780 -17.64 9.98 53.71
CA SER A 780 -18.86 9.32 54.19
C SER A 780 -20.05 10.29 54.31
N ALA A 781 -19.83 11.49 54.84
CA ALA A 781 -20.84 12.54 54.97
C ALA A 781 -21.34 13.02 53.60
N SER A 782 -20.46 13.12 52.59
CA SER A 782 -20.86 13.49 51.24
C SER A 782 -21.70 12.41 50.52
N ILE A 783 -21.41 11.13 50.76
CA ILE A 783 -22.21 10.00 50.25
C ILE A 783 -23.58 9.96 50.94
N GLN A 784 -23.65 10.28 52.24
CA GLN A 784 -24.91 10.45 52.96
C GLN A 784 -25.72 11.66 52.45
N ALA A 785 -25.07 12.79 52.15
CA ALA A 785 -25.70 13.96 51.54
C ALA A 785 -26.27 13.65 50.14
N ALA A 786 -25.53 12.94 49.29
CA ALA A 786 -25.99 12.53 47.96
C ALA A 786 -27.14 11.50 48.01
N SER A 787 -27.05 10.49 48.87
CA SER A 787 -28.10 9.47 49.00
C SER A 787 -29.39 10.03 49.62
N SER A 788 -29.30 10.97 50.56
CA SER A 788 -30.47 11.67 51.11
C SER A 788 -31.10 12.67 50.14
N ALA A 789 -30.31 13.35 49.30
CA ALA A 789 -30.83 14.20 48.22
C ALA A 789 -31.65 13.42 47.17
N ASN A 790 -31.32 12.15 46.95
CA ASN A 790 -32.01 11.25 46.03
C ASN A 790 -33.15 10.42 46.68
N GLY A 791 -33.44 10.61 47.99
CA GLY A 791 -34.08 9.60 48.82
C GLY A 791 -35.52 9.83 49.27
N HIS A 792 -36.52 9.78 48.37
CA HIS A 792 -37.92 9.51 48.78
C HIS A 792 -38.77 8.81 47.70
N GLY A 793 -38.38 7.58 47.34
CA GLY A 793 -39.20 6.61 46.60
C GLY A 793 -39.19 5.27 47.35
N VAL A 794 -40.36 4.67 47.56
CA VAL A 794 -40.53 3.42 48.33
C VAL A 794 -40.39 2.20 47.41
N GLU A 795 -40.04 1.07 48.02
CA GLU A 795 -39.91 -0.28 47.45
C GLU A 795 -40.95 -0.63 46.36
N ASP A 796 -40.51 -0.71 45.11
CA ASP A 796 -40.99 -1.72 44.15
C ASP A 796 -39.89 -2.02 43.11
N GLY A 797 -40.00 -3.15 42.41
CA GLY A 797 -38.94 -3.79 41.62
C GLY A 797 -38.56 -3.13 40.28
N SER A 798 -38.46 -1.80 40.21
CA SER A 798 -38.13 -1.04 39.00
C SER A 798 -36.85 -0.22 39.16
N THR A 799 -35.87 -0.40 38.27
CA THR A 799 -34.62 0.38 38.24
C THR A 799 -34.85 1.78 37.68
N THR A 800 -35.38 2.71 38.48
CA THR A 800 -35.37 4.14 38.16
C THR A 800 -34.00 4.74 38.44
N GLU A 801 -33.29 5.11 37.37
CA GLU A 801 -31.98 5.78 37.44
C GLU A 801 -32.12 7.16 38.09
N ALA A 802 -31.37 7.42 39.17
CA ALA A 802 -31.34 8.73 39.82
C ALA A 802 -30.62 9.75 38.92
N HIS A 803 -31.25 10.88 38.64
CA HIS A 803 -30.71 11.88 37.73
C HIS A 803 -29.85 12.92 38.46
N ILE A 804 -28.53 12.76 38.38
CA ILE A 804 -27.66 13.93 38.18
C ILE A 804 -28.22 14.66 36.95
N GLY A 805 -28.67 15.90 37.14
CA GLY A 805 -29.52 16.63 36.18
C GLY A 805 -29.03 16.50 34.74
N THR A 806 -29.75 15.70 33.94
CA THR A 806 -29.21 14.91 32.82
C THR A 806 -28.12 15.65 32.02
N ILE A 807 -26.88 15.17 32.11
CA ILE A 807 -25.77 15.63 31.27
C ILE A 807 -26.11 15.23 29.83
N LYS A 808 -26.75 16.13 29.09
CA LYS A 808 -27.32 15.86 27.76
C LYS A 808 -26.25 15.27 26.86
N SER A 809 -26.40 13.98 26.52
CA SER A 809 -25.45 13.26 25.66
C SER A 809 -25.48 13.86 24.25
N PHE A 810 -24.60 14.83 24.01
CA PHE A 810 -24.66 15.67 22.83
C PHE A 810 -24.36 14.87 21.56
N ARG A 811 -25.09 15.21 20.48
CA ARG A 811 -24.88 14.59 19.18
C ARG A 811 -23.47 14.88 18.67
N ARG A 812 -22.61 13.87 18.70
CA ARG A 812 -21.25 13.93 18.17
C ARG A 812 -21.25 14.28 16.68
N VAL A 813 -20.18 14.96 16.25
CA VAL A 813 -20.01 15.39 14.85
C VAL A 813 -20.03 14.19 13.91
N SER A 814 -20.85 14.26 12.86
CA SER A 814 -21.00 13.17 11.88
C SER A 814 -19.70 12.89 11.10
N LEU A 815 -19.46 11.64 10.73
CA LEU A 815 -18.27 11.21 9.98
C LEU A 815 -17.91 12.09 8.77
N PRO A 816 -18.84 12.49 7.87
CA PRO A 816 -18.48 13.40 6.76
C PRO A 816 -18.04 14.79 7.22
N ARG A 817 -18.60 15.33 8.32
CA ARG A 817 -18.11 16.58 8.93
C ARG A 817 -16.73 16.39 9.56
N GLN A 818 -16.48 15.29 10.27
CA GLN A 818 -15.14 14.96 10.81
C GLN A 818 -14.10 14.89 9.69
N PHE A 819 -14.41 14.15 8.61
CA PHE A 819 -13.57 14.07 7.42
C PHE A 819 -13.30 15.45 6.82
N LEU A 820 -14.33 16.29 6.60
CA LEU A 820 -14.14 17.64 6.06
C LEU A 820 -13.23 18.53 6.94
N ILE A 821 -13.41 18.49 8.27
CA ILE A 821 -12.57 19.24 9.21
C ILE A 821 -11.11 18.75 9.15
N LEU A 822 -10.91 17.43 9.13
CA LEU A 822 -9.58 16.82 9.08
C LEU A 822 -8.89 17.05 7.71
N SER A 823 -9.63 17.01 6.61
CA SER A 823 -9.16 17.36 5.26
C SER A 823 -8.75 18.83 5.16
N LEU A 824 -9.50 19.75 5.76
CA LEU A 824 -9.11 21.15 5.86
C LEU A 824 -7.85 21.34 6.72
N ARG A 825 -7.64 20.49 7.73
CA ARG A 825 -6.42 20.47 8.55
C ARG A 825 -5.21 19.93 7.79
N THR A 826 -5.32 18.77 7.13
CA THR A 826 -4.22 18.15 6.37
C THR A 826 -3.83 19.02 5.16
N TRP A 827 -4.80 19.57 4.43
CA TRP A 827 -4.56 20.51 3.35
C TRP A 827 -3.82 21.76 3.82
N ARG A 828 -4.22 22.38 4.94
CA ARG A 828 -3.50 23.54 5.52
C ARG A 828 -2.09 23.19 5.94
N ASN A 829 -1.87 22.00 6.52
CA ASN A 829 -0.53 21.52 6.90
C ASN A 829 0.39 21.40 5.67
N LEU A 830 -0.06 20.68 4.64
CA LEU A 830 0.70 20.48 3.41
C LEU A 830 0.97 21.82 2.68
N TYR A 831 -0.06 22.66 2.55
CA TYR A 831 0.02 23.96 1.89
C TYR A 831 1.01 24.93 2.57
N ARG A 832 1.14 24.87 3.91
CA ARG A 832 2.11 25.66 4.67
C ARG A 832 3.51 25.01 4.75
N ASN A 833 3.68 23.79 4.24
CA ASN A 833 4.96 23.14 4.00
C ASN A 833 5.30 23.10 2.49
N PRO A 834 5.33 24.24 1.77
CA PRO A 834 5.48 24.26 0.31
C PRO A 834 6.81 23.68 -0.16
N ILE A 835 7.83 23.63 0.71
CA ILE A 835 9.16 23.08 0.40
C ILE A 835 9.06 21.62 -0.05
N LEU A 836 8.36 20.76 0.69
CA LEU A 836 8.25 19.33 0.38
C LEU A 836 7.60 19.09 -0.99
N MET A 837 6.49 19.78 -1.24
CA MET A 837 5.75 19.70 -2.50
C MET A 837 6.56 20.28 -3.67
N LEU A 838 7.22 21.43 -3.47
CA LEU A 838 8.07 22.07 -4.48
C LEU A 838 9.28 21.20 -4.84
N THR A 839 9.92 20.56 -3.85
CA THR A 839 11.02 19.61 -4.11
C THR A 839 10.54 18.44 -4.97
N HIS A 840 9.39 17.84 -4.68
CA HIS A 840 8.85 16.75 -5.51
C HIS A 840 8.54 17.19 -6.95
N TYR A 841 7.96 18.38 -7.16
CA TYR A 841 7.69 18.88 -8.52
C TYR A 841 8.97 19.28 -9.27
N ALA A 842 9.93 19.94 -8.60
CA ALA A 842 11.19 20.34 -9.21
C ALA A 842 12.07 19.14 -9.58
N VAL A 843 12.14 18.12 -8.72
CA VAL A 843 12.85 16.86 -9.03
C VAL A 843 12.17 16.13 -10.19
N ALA A 844 10.84 16.07 -10.25
CA ALA A 844 10.13 15.46 -11.36
C ALA A 844 10.40 16.17 -12.71
N ILE A 845 10.38 17.51 -12.75
CA ILE A 845 10.69 18.26 -13.98
C ILE A 845 12.16 18.07 -14.39
N LEU A 846 13.10 18.11 -13.44
CA LEU A 846 14.52 17.94 -13.72
C LEU A 846 14.82 16.53 -14.27
N LEU A 847 14.26 15.50 -13.65
CA LEU A 847 14.38 14.11 -14.12
C LEU A 847 13.65 13.89 -15.46
N ALA A 848 12.53 14.58 -15.70
CA ALA A 848 11.80 14.51 -16.96
C ALA A 848 12.63 15.08 -18.13
N VAL A 849 13.18 16.28 -17.97
CA VAL A 849 14.02 16.91 -19.00
C VAL A 849 15.32 16.13 -19.20
N LEU A 850 15.95 15.61 -18.13
CA LEU A 850 17.15 14.77 -18.23
C LEU A 850 16.88 13.46 -18.99
N SER A 851 15.79 12.76 -18.67
CA SER A 851 15.43 11.49 -19.31
C SER A 851 15.00 11.69 -20.76
N GLY A 852 14.18 12.72 -21.03
CA GLY A 852 13.75 13.07 -22.39
C GLY A 852 14.87 13.62 -23.27
N TRP A 853 15.96 14.15 -22.68
CA TRP A 853 17.17 14.53 -23.41
C TRP A 853 18.05 13.31 -23.72
N LEU A 854 18.23 12.38 -22.76
CA LEU A 854 19.04 11.18 -22.94
C LEU A 854 18.42 10.22 -23.97
N PHE A 855 17.10 10.07 -23.95
CA PHE A 855 16.33 9.26 -24.91
C PHE A 855 15.62 10.12 -25.97
N TYR A 856 16.23 11.22 -26.42
CA TYR A 856 15.60 12.15 -27.35
C TYR A 856 15.40 11.53 -28.76
N GLY A 857 14.19 11.64 -29.31
CA GLY A 857 13.88 11.32 -30.71
C GLY A 857 14.18 9.88 -31.13
N VAL A 858 13.67 8.89 -30.40
CA VAL A 858 13.96 7.47 -30.59
C VAL A 858 13.46 6.95 -31.94
N THR A 859 14.36 6.30 -32.66
CA THR A 859 14.17 5.65 -33.98
C THR A 859 13.30 4.38 -33.91
N ASP A 860 13.04 3.77 -35.06
CA ASP A 860 12.17 2.58 -35.19
C ASP A 860 12.93 1.36 -35.74
N ASP A 861 14.20 1.28 -35.36
CA ASP A 861 15.10 0.14 -35.54
C ASP A 861 15.23 -0.67 -34.22
N ILE A 862 16.02 -1.74 -34.23
CA ILE A 862 16.27 -2.57 -33.04
C ILE A 862 16.97 -1.78 -31.90
N GLY A 863 17.87 -0.85 -32.20
CA GLY A 863 18.45 0.06 -31.20
C GLY A 863 17.40 1.02 -30.63
N GLY A 864 16.51 1.54 -31.47
CA GLY A 864 15.32 2.30 -31.06
C GLY A 864 14.35 1.50 -30.16
N PHE A 865 14.25 0.18 -30.33
CA PHE A 865 13.51 -0.69 -29.41
C PHE A 865 14.23 -0.83 -28.06
N GLN A 866 15.55 -1.11 -28.04
CA GLN A 866 16.33 -1.19 -26.80
C GLN A 866 16.30 0.12 -25.99
N ASN A 867 16.31 1.27 -26.67
CA ASN A 867 16.17 2.57 -26.01
C ASN A 867 14.80 2.75 -25.31
N ARG A 868 13.71 2.20 -25.87
CA ARG A 868 12.40 2.18 -25.20
C ARG A 868 12.40 1.26 -23.98
N LEU A 869 13.03 0.07 -24.08
CA LEU A 869 13.19 -0.85 -22.95
C LEU A 869 13.87 -0.16 -21.76
N GLY A 870 15.00 0.51 -22.02
CA GLY A 870 15.79 1.22 -21.02
C GLY A 870 15.05 2.42 -20.44
N LEU A 871 14.37 3.20 -21.29
CA LEU A 871 13.54 4.33 -20.85
C LEU A 871 12.49 3.87 -19.84
N PHE A 872 11.57 2.98 -20.21
CA PHE A 872 10.44 2.63 -19.33
C PHE A 872 10.89 2.02 -18.00
N PHE A 873 11.97 1.23 -18.01
CA PHE A 873 12.57 0.68 -16.79
C PHE A 873 13.11 1.80 -15.88
N PHE A 874 13.80 2.78 -16.46
CA PHE A 874 14.32 3.95 -15.73
C PHE A 874 13.20 4.86 -15.20
N LEU A 875 12.11 5.09 -15.94
CA LEU A 875 10.96 5.87 -15.48
C LEU A 875 10.32 5.26 -14.23
N LEU A 876 10.08 3.94 -14.25
CA LEU A 876 9.51 3.21 -13.12
C LEU A 876 10.47 3.19 -11.93
N ALA A 877 11.77 2.99 -12.16
CA ALA A 877 12.79 3.03 -11.09
C ALA A 877 12.82 4.39 -10.39
N LEU A 878 12.86 5.49 -11.15
CA LEU A 878 12.86 6.85 -10.60
C LEU A 878 11.60 7.15 -9.79
N PHE A 879 10.40 6.81 -10.29
CA PHE A 879 9.17 7.02 -9.53
C PHE A 879 9.10 6.12 -8.30
N GLY A 880 9.42 4.83 -8.44
CA GLY A 880 9.38 3.85 -7.37
C GLY A 880 10.18 4.30 -6.15
N PHE A 881 11.46 4.63 -6.32
CA PHE A 881 12.29 5.14 -5.22
C PHE A 881 11.87 6.53 -4.73
N SER A 882 11.30 7.39 -5.59
CA SER A 882 10.71 8.68 -5.17
C SER A 882 9.48 8.52 -4.25
N THR A 883 8.83 7.35 -4.23
CA THR A 883 7.72 7.08 -3.30
C THR A 883 8.15 6.82 -1.85
N LEU A 884 9.43 6.55 -1.59
CA LEU A 884 9.96 6.29 -0.24
C LEU A 884 9.68 7.44 0.74
N THR A 885 9.57 8.70 0.28
CA THR A 885 9.24 9.82 1.17
C THR A 885 7.86 9.67 1.84
N SER A 886 6.96 8.83 1.32
CA SER A 886 5.66 8.50 1.93
C SER A 886 5.79 7.78 3.28
N LEU A 887 6.92 7.10 3.53
CA LEU A 887 7.20 6.43 4.81
C LEU A 887 7.14 7.41 5.99
N ASN A 888 7.64 8.63 5.76
CA ASN A 888 7.78 9.64 6.81
C ASN A 888 6.52 10.50 7.01
N THR A 889 5.56 10.50 6.06
CA THR A 889 4.35 11.32 6.19
C THR A 889 3.44 10.88 7.35
N PHE A 890 3.49 9.59 7.72
CA PHE A 890 2.74 9.07 8.86
C PHE A 890 3.53 9.07 10.17
N SER A 891 4.83 8.76 10.14
CA SER A 891 5.65 8.67 11.36
C SER A 891 5.67 9.98 12.16
N ALA A 892 5.74 11.14 11.48
CA ALA A 892 5.73 12.46 12.10
C ALA A 892 4.40 12.85 12.78
N GLU A 893 3.25 12.38 12.29
CA GLU A 893 1.92 12.67 12.87
C GLU A 893 1.44 11.58 13.85
N ARG A 894 2.17 10.47 13.96
CA ARG A 894 1.78 9.26 14.73
C ARG A 894 1.39 9.56 16.18
N LEU A 895 2.17 10.37 16.89
CA LEU A 895 1.92 10.70 18.30
C LEU A 895 0.62 11.52 18.46
N ILE A 896 0.41 12.50 17.57
CA ILE A 896 -0.80 13.33 17.53
C ILE A 896 -2.03 12.45 17.27
N PHE A 897 -1.97 11.55 16.29
CA PHE A 897 -3.06 10.61 15.98
C PHE A 897 -3.39 9.70 17.17
N VAL A 898 -2.39 9.15 17.87
CA VAL A 898 -2.61 8.29 19.04
C VAL A 898 -3.28 9.06 20.17
N ARG A 899 -2.82 10.27 20.50
CA ARG A 899 -3.44 11.12 21.55
C ARG A 899 -4.87 11.53 21.19
N GLU A 900 -5.09 12.00 19.95
CA GLU A 900 -6.42 12.42 19.50
C GLU A 900 -7.42 11.25 19.43
N ARG A 901 -6.94 10.02 19.11
CA ARG A 901 -7.73 8.78 19.20
C ARG A 901 -8.06 8.43 20.66
N ALA A 902 -7.11 8.59 21.59
CA ALA A 902 -7.30 8.31 23.02
C ALA A 902 -8.36 9.23 23.65
N ASN A 903 -8.28 10.53 23.38
CA ASN A 903 -9.23 11.54 23.85
C ASN A 903 -10.51 11.60 22.97
N GLY A 904 -10.69 10.67 22.02
CA GLY A 904 -11.94 10.47 21.29
C GLY A 904 -12.33 11.54 20.27
N TYR A 905 -11.36 12.30 19.73
CA TYR A 905 -11.60 13.46 18.86
C TYR A 905 -12.32 13.10 17.53
N TYR A 906 -12.04 11.93 16.97
CA TYR A 906 -12.59 11.47 15.67
C TYR A 906 -12.48 9.96 15.47
N ALA A 907 -13.17 9.44 14.46
CA ALA A 907 -13.03 8.06 14.01
C ALA A 907 -11.69 7.85 13.23
N PRO A 908 -10.96 6.74 13.45
CA PRO A 908 -9.70 6.48 12.74
C PRO A 908 -9.81 6.54 11.21
N ILE A 909 -10.95 6.11 10.66
CA ILE A 909 -11.20 6.09 9.21
C ILE A 909 -11.30 7.48 8.59
N THR A 910 -11.84 8.48 9.30
CA THR A 910 -11.94 9.85 8.77
C THR A 910 -10.58 10.53 8.77
N TYR A 911 -9.71 10.26 9.75
CA TYR A 911 -8.31 10.68 9.69
C TYR A 911 -7.58 10.00 8.53
N PHE A 912 -7.61 8.67 8.43
CA PHE A 912 -6.94 7.94 7.36
C PHE A 912 -7.36 8.41 5.96
N ALA A 913 -8.66 8.50 5.69
CA ALA A 913 -9.18 8.99 4.41
C ALA A 913 -8.74 10.45 4.13
N SER A 914 -8.77 11.33 5.14
CA SER A 914 -8.35 12.74 4.97
C SER A 914 -6.84 12.89 4.74
N LYS A 915 -6.03 11.96 5.25
CA LYS A 915 -4.58 11.89 5.03
C LYS A 915 -4.29 11.32 3.64
N VAL A 916 -4.85 10.16 3.30
CA VAL A 916 -4.72 9.51 1.98
C VAL A 916 -5.11 10.47 0.85
N MET A 917 -6.30 11.09 0.91
CA MET A 917 -6.78 11.93 -0.18
C MET A 917 -5.94 13.21 -0.37
N PHE A 918 -5.56 13.90 0.70
CA PHE A 918 -4.91 15.21 0.61
C PHE A 918 -3.37 15.17 0.61
N ASP A 919 -2.75 14.02 0.93
CA ASP A 919 -1.31 13.80 0.81
C ASP A 919 -0.95 13.13 -0.54
N ILE A 920 -1.64 12.04 -0.89
CA ILE A 920 -1.32 11.24 -2.08
C ILE A 920 -1.67 11.99 -3.37
N VAL A 921 -2.80 12.71 -3.44
CA VAL A 921 -3.18 13.41 -4.69
C VAL A 921 -2.13 14.47 -5.07
N PRO A 922 -1.73 15.44 -4.21
CA PRO A 922 -0.71 16.41 -4.61
C PRO A 922 0.66 15.77 -4.84
N LEU A 923 1.12 14.90 -3.93
CA LEU A 923 2.50 14.40 -3.95
C LEU A 923 2.73 13.20 -4.90
N ARG A 924 1.67 12.52 -5.36
CA ARG A 924 1.79 11.30 -6.19
C ARG A 924 0.97 11.30 -7.49
N LEU A 925 -0.12 12.08 -7.62
CA LEU A 925 -0.83 12.19 -8.91
C LEU A 925 -0.14 13.18 -9.85
N ILE A 926 0.25 14.35 -9.33
CA ILE A 926 0.75 15.47 -10.15
C ILE A 926 2.16 15.21 -10.75
N PRO A 927 3.15 14.64 -10.03
CA PRO A 927 4.50 14.48 -10.59
C PRO A 927 4.57 13.52 -11.81
N PRO A 928 3.89 12.34 -11.84
CA PRO A 928 3.79 11.51 -13.03
C PRO A 928 3.15 12.21 -14.24
N ILE A 929 2.12 13.02 -14.02
CA ILE A 929 1.44 13.76 -15.09
C ILE A 929 2.40 14.79 -15.71
N ILE A 930 3.08 15.61 -14.89
CA ILE A 930 4.05 16.60 -15.38
C ILE A 930 5.21 15.92 -16.13
N MET A 931 5.76 14.84 -15.57
CA MET A 931 6.88 14.11 -16.16
C MET A 931 6.50 13.44 -17.48
N GLY A 932 5.33 12.80 -17.55
CA GLY A 932 4.86 12.17 -18.77
C GLY A 932 4.53 13.17 -19.90
N ILE A 933 3.94 14.32 -19.56
CA ILE A 933 3.69 15.42 -20.51
C ILE A 933 4.99 15.94 -21.16
N ILE A 934 6.11 15.93 -20.41
CA ILE A 934 7.43 16.35 -20.92
C ILE A 934 8.11 15.22 -21.71
N ILE A 935 8.19 14.01 -21.15
CA ILE A 935 8.96 12.91 -21.73
C ILE A 935 8.34 12.38 -23.03
N TYR A 936 7.02 12.16 -23.07
CA TYR A 936 6.35 11.49 -24.19
C TYR A 936 6.64 12.14 -25.55
N PRO A 937 6.53 13.48 -25.73
CA PRO A 937 6.89 14.14 -26.99
C PRO A 937 8.40 14.34 -27.16
N MET A 938 9.22 14.45 -26.10
CA MET A 938 10.70 14.54 -26.23
C MET A 938 11.30 13.25 -26.80
N VAL A 939 10.80 12.11 -26.35
CA VAL A 939 11.25 10.78 -26.77
C VAL A 939 10.75 10.44 -28.18
N GLY A 940 9.61 10.98 -28.60
CA GLY A 940 8.98 10.64 -29.87
C GLY A 940 8.29 9.27 -29.82
N LEU A 941 7.56 8.99 -28.73
CA LEU A 941 6.66 7.84 -28.60
C LEU A 941 5.44 7.99 -29.53
N LEU A 942 4.62 6.94 -29.67
CA LEU A 942 3.48 6.91 -30.60
C LEU A 942 2.53 8.12 -30.43
N PRO A 943 2.34 9.00 -31.44
CA PRO A 943 1.60 10.25 -31.29
C PRO A 943 0.07 10.08 -31.33
N GLN A 944 -0.47 9.01 -30.73
CA GLN A 944 -1.91 8.79 -30.58
C GLN A 944 -2.38 9.23 -29.18
N TRP A 945 -3.52 9.93 -29.11
CA TRP A 945 -4.09 10.37 -27.82
C TRP A 945 -4.42 9.18 -26.89
N GLY A 946 -4.85 8.05 -27.44
CA GLY A 946 -5.14 6.84 -26.66
C GLY A 946 -3.90 6.27 -25.97
N THR A 947 -2.80 6.08 -26.71
CA THR A 947 -1.54 5.56 -26.15
C THR A 947 -0.92 6.54 -25.15
N PHE A 948 -1.08 7.84 -25.36
CA PHE A 948 -0.66 8.88 -24.42
C PHE A 948 -1.43 8.83 -23.10
N PHE A 949 -2.77 8.82 -23.12
CA PHE A 949 -3.55 8.78 -21.89
C PHE A 949 -3.37 7.46 -21.12
N THR A 950 -3.22 6.32 -21.82
CA THR A 950 -2.88 5.03 -21.20
C THR A 950 -1.49 5.06 -20.56
N PHE A 951 -0.48 5.64 -21.22
CA PHE A 951 0.86 5.84 -20.65
C PHE A 951 0.83 6.67 -19.35
N ILE A 952 0.10 7.80 -19.34
CA ILE A 952 -0.07 8.61 -18.13
C ILE A 952 -0.81 7.83 -17.04
N LEU A 953 -1.85 7.07 -17.38
CA LEU A 953 -2.60 6.24 -16.44
C LEU A 953 -1.72 5.18 -15.77
N ILE A 954 -0.87 4.49 -16.53
CA ILE A 954 0.05 3.47 -16.00
C ILE A 954 1.05 4.11 -15.02
N LEU A 955 1.70 5.21 -15.40
CA LEU A 955 2.64 5.92 -14.52
C LEU A 955 1.98 6.43 -13.24
N VAL A 956 0.74 6.90 -13.31
CA VAL A 956 -0.06 7.31 -12.15
C VAL A 956 -0.39 6.10 -11.26
N LEU A 957 -0.96 5.03 -11.80
CA LEU A 957 -1.35 3.84 -11.02
C LEU A 957 -0.15 3.17 -10.35
N PHE A 958 0.97 3.04 -11.06
CA PHE A 958 2.22 2.54 -10.50
C PHE A 958 2.71 3.41 -9.34
N ASN A 959 2.76 4.74 -9.50
CA ASN A 959 3.22 5.65 -8.45
C ASN A 959 2.27 5.69 -7.23
N LEU A 960 0.96 5.46 -7.45
CA LEU A 960 -0.03 5.27 -6.37
C LEU A 960 0.16 3.94 -5.64
N ALA A 961 0.38 2.83 -6.35
CA ALA A 961 0.63 1.52 -5.75
C ALA A 961 1.93 1.48 -4.94
N ALA A 962 3.02 2.02 -5.49
CA ALA A 962 4.30 2.17 -4.80
C ALA A 962 4.17 3.03 -3.53
N ALA A 963 3.41 4.15 -3.59
CA ALA A 963 3.13 4.97 -2.43
C ALA A 963 2.27 4.25 -1.37
N ALA A 964 1.30 3.43 -1.77
CA ALA A 964 0.48 2.63 -0.86
C ALA A 964 1.30 1.55 -0.11
N ILE A 965 2.22 0.88 -0.80
CA ILE A 965 3.17 -0.07 -0.20
C ILE A 965 4.07 0.65 0.81
N CYS A 966 4.70 1.76 0.41
CA CYS A 966 5.54 2.57 1.30
C CYS A 966 4.76 3.06 2.53
N LEU A 967 3.55 3.59 2.35
CA LEU A 967 2.71 4.08 3.44
C LEU A 967 2.29 2.95 4.39
N THR A 968 2.06 1.73 3.89
CA THR A 968 1.80 0.54 4.72
C THR A 968 3.00 0.24 5.63
N ILE A 969 4.21 0.22 5.06
CA ILE A 969 5.47 -0.02 5.79
C ILE A 969 5.67 1.07 6.88
N GLY A 970 5.43 2.34 6.54
CA GLY A 970 5.55 3.47 7.48
C GLY A 970 4.54 3.48 8.64
N ILE A 971 3.43 2.75 8.52
CA ILE A 971 2.45 2.54 9.61
C ILE A 971 2.88 1.36 10.51
N VAL A 972 3.34 0.26 9.91
CA VAL A 972 3.75 -0.97 10.61
C VAL A 972 4.98 -0.73 11.49
N PHE A 973 6.05 -0.17 10.92
CA PHE A 973 7.29 0.07 11.66
C PHE A 973 7.20 1.35 12.51
N ARG A 974 7.90 1.36 13.66
CA ARG A 974 7.97 2.53 14.56
C ARG A 974 9.13 3.46 14.22
N ASP A 975 10.24 2.87 13.82
CA ASP A 975 11.48 3.56 13.50
C ASP A 975 11.55 3.89 12.00
N GLY A 976 11.88 5.15 11.68
CA GLY A 976 11.93 5.65 10.30
C GLY A 976 13.11 5.10 9.48
N ALA A 977 14.25 4.80 10.12
CA ALA A 977 15.40 4.22 9.43
C ALA A 977 15.15 2.75 9.07
N VAL A 978 14.55 1.97 9.99
CA VAL A 978 14.09 0.60 9.72
C VAL A 978 13.01 0.59 8.63
N ALA A 979 12.03 1.51 8.69
CA ALA A 979 11.01 1.64 7.65
C ALA A 979 11.62 1.97 6.27
N ASN A 980 12.61 2.86 6.22
CA ASN A 980 13.31 3.22 4.98
C ASN A 980 14.20 2.10 4.43
N LEU A 981 14.88 1.33 5.29
CA LEU A 981 15.65 0.15 4.89
C LEU A 981 14.73 -0.90 4.26
N ILE A 982 13.62 -1.24 4.94
CA ILE A 982 12.67 -2.25 4.46
C ILE A 982 11.95 -1.78 3.19
N GLY A 983 11.52 -0.52 3.13
CA GLY A 983 10.92 0.06 1.91
C GLY A 983 11.89 0.02 0.73
N SER A 984 13.16 0.39 0.93
CA SER A 984 14.18 0.34 -0.12
C SER A 984 14.44 -1.09 -0.62
N LEU A 985 14.49 -2.08 0.28
CA LEU A 985 14.65 -3.49 -0.06
C LEU A 985 13.44 -4.04 -0.83
N VAL A 986 12.21 -3.71 -0.43
CA VAL A 986 10.98 -4.13 -1.14
C VAL A 986 10.94 -3.54 -2.56
N MET A 987 11.27 -2.26 -2.71
CA MET A 987 11.29 -1.62 -4.04
C MET A 987 12.41 -2.16 -4.93
N LEU A 988 13.61 -2.41 -4.39
CA LEU A 988 14.71 -3.02 -5.13
C LEU A 988 14.41 -4.47 -5.55
N PHE A 989 13.79 -5.26 -4.66
CA PHE A 989 13.37 -6.63 -4.97
C PHE A 989 12.29 -6.65 -6.05
N SER A 990 11.30 -5.75 -5.96
CA SER A 990 10.26 -5.62 -7.00
C SER A 990 10.88 -5.22 -8.36
N LEU A 991 11.84 -4.29 -8.38
CA LEU A 991 12.55 -3.89 -9.60
C LEU A 991 13.32 -5.05 -10.27
N LEU A 992 13.88 -5.97 -9.49
CA LEU A 992 14.59 -7.15 -10.02
C LEU A 992 13.66 -8.04 -10.88
N PHE A 993 12.41 -8.20 -10.46
CA PHE A 993 11.39 -8.99 -11.16
C PHE A 993 10.53 -8.14 -12.11
N ALA A 994 11.05 -7.05 -12.68
CA ALA A 994 10.32 -6.22 -13.64
C ALA A 994 10.15 -6.85 -15.05
N GLY A 995 10.77 -8.00 -15.32
CA GLY A 995 10.76 -8.70 -16.63
C GLY A 995 11.93 -8.35 -17.55
N LEU A 996 12.60 -7.19 -17.38
CA LEU A 996 13.78 -6.83 -18.18
C LEU A 996 15.07 -7.52 -17.73
N LEU A 997 15.29 -7.65 -16.41
CA LEU A 997 16.54 -8.18 -15.84
C LEU A 997 16.56 -9.71 -15.71
N LEU A 998 15.39 -10.33 -15.65
CA LEU A 998 15.17 -11.76 -15.54
C LEU A 998 13.94 -12.11 -16.39
N ASN A 999 14.09 -13.00 -17.36
CA ASN A 999 12.98 -13.57 -18.13
C ASN A 999 12.67 -14.96 -17.56
N LEU A 1000 11.46 -15.16 -17.05
CA LEU A 1000 11.00 -16.39 -16.40
C LEU A 1000 9.94 -17.17 -17.21
N ASN A 1001 9.64 -16.71 -18.44
CA ASN A 1001 8.50 -17.23 -19.21
C ASN A 1001 8.89 -18.31 -20.23
N HIS A 1002 10.17 -18.44 -20.61
CA HIS A 1002 10.64 -19.46 -21.57
C HIS A 1002 11.20 -20.75 -20.94
N ASP A 1003 11.68 -20.70 -19.69
CA ASP A 1003 12.31 -21.83 -19.01
C ASP A 1003 11.51 -22.31 -17.80
N ALA A 1004 11.37 -23.62 -17.63
CA ALA A 1004 10.59 -24.29 -16.57
C ALA A 1004 11.23 -24.23 -15.17
N THR A 1005 11.77 -23.07 -14.78
CA THR A 1005 12.55 -22.87 -13.56
C THR A 1005 11.69 -22.37 -12.39
N GLN A 1006 11.46 -23.25 -11.41
CA GLN A 1006 10.86 -23.00 -10.10
C GLN A 1006 9.62 -22.06 -10.07
N MET A 1007 8.42 -22.65 -9.93
CA MET A 1007 7.14 -21.92 -9.76
C MET A 1007 7.16 -20.79 -8.71
N ALA A 1008 8.03 -20.89 -7.70
CA ALA A 1008 8.24 -19.84 -6.71
C ALA A 1008 8.74 -18.51 -7.32
N ALA A 1009 9.61 -18.55 -8.34
CA ALA A 1009 10.13 -17.36 -9.00
C ALA A 1009 9.05 -16.63 -9.80
N GLN A 1010 8.21 -17.37 -10.54
CA GLN A 1010 7.05 -16.83 -11.25
C GLN A 1010 5.99 -16.25 -10.30
N TRP A 1011 5.87 -16.79 -9.08
CA TRP A 1011 5.02 -16.19 -8.04
C TRP A 1011 5.61 -14.87 -7.51
N LEU A 1012 6.93 -14.79 -7.29
CA LEU A 1012 7.61 -13.55 -6.89
C LEU A 1012 7.51 -12.45 -7.95
N GLN A 1013 7.53 -12.81 -9.24
CA GLN A 1013 7.26 -11.90 -10.34
C GLN A 1013 5.82 -11.35 -10.30
N LYS A 1014 4.82 -12.19 -10.04
CA LYS A 1014 3.41 -11.78 -9.86
C LYS A 1014 3.16 -10.96 -8.57
N LEU A 1015 4.13 -10.89 -7.66
CA LEU A 1015 4.10 -9.98 -6.50
C LEU A 1015 4.67 -8.59 -6.85
N SER A 1016 5.32 -8.42 -8.00
CA SER A 1016 6.03 -7.18 -8.36
C SER A 1016 5.12 -6.16 -9.04
N ILE A 1017 4.99 -4.97 -8.42
CA ILE A 1017 4.32 -3.83 -9.08
C ILE A 1017 5.12 -3.28 -10.27
N PHE A 1018 6.43 -3.54 -10.35
CA PHE A 1018 7.25 -3.13 -11.48
C PHE A 1018 6.99 -4.00 -12.72
N HIS A 1019 6.63 -5.28 -12.55
CA HIS A 1019 6.27 -6.15 -13.69
C HIS A 1019 5.07 -5.61 -14.44
N TYR A 1020 3.93 -5.45 -13.75
CA TYR A 1020 2.70 -4.89 -14.33
C TYR A 1020 2.90 -3.46 -14.85
N GLY A 1021 3.73 -2.65 -14.16
CA GLY A 1021 4.09 -1.31 -14.62
C GLY A 1021 4.91 -1.31 -15.91
N TYR A 1022 5.79 -2.28 -16.09
CA TYR A 1022 6.69 -2.36 -17.24
C TYR A 1022 6.03 -3.00 -18.46
N GLU A 1023 5.30 -4.10 -18.26
CA GLU A 1023 4.56 -4.81 -19.31
C GLU A 1023 3.46 -3.93 -19.91
N ALA A 1024 2.67 -3.24 -19.09
CA ALA A 1024 1.69 -2.27 -19.58
C ALA A 1024 2.32 -1.10 -20.36
N LEU A 1025 3.49 -0.60 -19.96
CA LEU A 1025 4.18 0.49 -20.69
C LEU A 1025 4.73 0.02 -22.04
N ILE A 1026 5.38 -1.14 -22.08
CA ILE A 1026 6.02 -1.66 -23.30
C ILE A 1026 4.99 -2.11 -24.34
N VAL A 1027 3.92 -2.81 -23.93
CA VAL A 1027 2.84 -3.26 -24.83
C VAL A 1027 2.12 -2.06 -25.45
N ASN A 1028 1.83 -1.02 -24.66
CA ASN A 1028 1.16 0.21 -25.11
C ASN A 1028 1.94 1.02 -26.18
N GLU A 1029 3.28 0.91 -26.22
CA GLU A 1029 4.11 1.58 -27.24
C GLU A 1029 4.49 0.64 -28.40
N VAL A 1030 4.86 -0.62 -28.12
CA VAL A 1030 5.55 -1.47 -29.11
C VAL A 1030 4.59 -2.33 -29.94
N ALA A 1031 3.43 -2.76 -29.41
CA ALA A 1031 2.54 -3.68 -30.11
C ALA A 1031 2.02 -3.13 -31.47
N LYS A 1032 2.00 -1.80 -31.65
CA LYS A 1032 1.56 -1.11 -32.88
C LYS A 1032 2.69 -0.62 -33.79
N LEU A 1033 3.94 -0.92 -33.44
CA LEU A 1033 5.11 -0.60 -34.25
C LEU A 1033 5.42 -1.73 -35.23
N ARG A 1034 6.06 -1.35 -36.34
CA ARG A 1034 6.94 -2.23 -37.11
C ARG A 1034 8.36 -1.73 -36.89
N LEU A 1035 9.30 -2.64 -36.66
CA LEU A 1035 10.70 -2.34 -36.41
C LEU A 1035 11.53 -2.78 -37.61
N LYS A 1036 12.46 -1.93 -38.06
CA LYS A 1036 13.38 -2.23 -39.16
C LYS A 1036 14.61 -2.95 -38.65
N ASP A 1037 14.84 -4.16 -39.15
CA ASP A 1037 16.06 -4.93 -38.95
C ASP A 1037 16.89 -4.92 -40.24
N HIS A 1038 18.03 -4.23 -40.21
CA HIS A 1038 18.93 -4.09 -41.35
C HIS A 1038 19.93 -5.26 -41.39
N ARG A 1039 19.56 -6.40 -41.99
CA ARG A 1039 20.46 -7.57 -42.12
C ARG A 1039 20.88 -7.82 -43.55
N TYR A 1040 22.16 -8.14 -43.74
CA TYR A 1040 22.74 -8.53 -45.04
C TYR A 1040 22.52 -7.51 -46.19
N GLY A 1041 22.21 -6.26 -45.87
CA GLY A 1041 21.90 -5.21 -46.86
C GLY A 1041 20.41 -5.11 -47.25
N LEU A 1042 19.51 -5.79 -46.52
CA LEU A 1042 18.07 -5.74 -46.70
C LEU A 1042 17.38 -5.15 -45.46
N ASP A 1043 16.33 -4.36 -45.70
CA ASP A 1043 15.45 -3.80 -44.68
C ASP A 1043 14.29 -4.75 -44.40
N ILE A 1044 14.37 -5.56 -43.35
CA ILE A 1044 13.29 -6.46 -42.94
C ILE A 1044 12.39 -5.72 -41.94
N GLU A 1045 11.11 -5.53 -42.26
CA GLU A 1045 10.14 -4.99 -41.31
C GLU A 1045 9.52 -6.12 -40.47
N VAL A 1046 9.73 -6.07 -39.15
CA VAL A 1046 9.21 -7.06 -38.20
C VAL A 1046 8.11 -6.42 -37.32
N PRO A 1047 6.94 -7.05 -37.16
CA PRO A 1047 5.90 -6.58 -36.24
C PRO A 1047 6.40 -6.51 -34.78
N GLY A 1048 6.12 -5.41 -34.08
CA GLY A 1048 6.53 -5.23 -32.69
C GLY A 1048 5.92 -6.24 -31.73
N ALA A 1049 4.71 -6.74 -32.01
CA ALA A 1049 4.02 -7.76 -31.21
C ALA A 1049 4.76 -9.11 -31.16
N SER A 1050 5.38 -9.55 -32.27
CA SER A 1050 6.17 -10.79 -32.28
C SER A 1050 7.46 -10.64 -31.47
N ILE A 1051 8.11 -9.47 -31.55
CA ILE A 1051 9.28 -9.12 -30.73
C ILE A 1051 8.91 -9.08 -29.24
N LEU A 1052 7.79 -8.45 -28.85
CA LEU A 1052 7.29 -8.46 -27.46
C LEU A 1052 7.14 -9.88 -26.91
N SER A 1053 6.46 -10.75 -27.66
CA SER A 1053 6.23 -12.14 -27.26
C SER A 1053 7.51 -12.98 -27.26
N ALA A 1054 8.49 -12.69 -28.12
CA ALA A 1054 9.82 -13.31 -28.06
C ALA A 1054 10.61 -12.91 -26.79
N PHE A 1055 10.45 -11.67 -26.31
CA PHE A 1055 10.95 -11.25 -25.00
C PHE A 1055 10.11 -11.79 -23.82
N GLY A 1056 8.99 -12.47 -24.10
CA GLY A 1056 8.14 -13.13 -23.10
C GLY A 1056 7.04 -12.24 -22.51
N PHE A 1057 6.70 -11.11 -23.15
CA PHE A 1057 5.58 -10.27 -22.76
C PHE A 1057 4.25 -10.70 -23.41
N ASP A 1058 3.17 -10.63 -22.65
CA ASP A 1058 1.79 -10.92 -23.06
C ASP A 1058 1.20 -9.69 -23.79
N ASN A 1059 0.82 -9.83 -25.06
CA ASN A 1059 0.34 -8.71 -25.88
C ASN A 1059 -1.09 -8.30 -25.53
N LEU A 1060 -1.86 -9.17 -24.87
CA LEU A 1060 -3.24 -8.92 -24.44
C LEU A 1060 -3.31 -8.40 -22.99
N ALA A 1061 -2.21 -8.48 -22.23
CA ALA A 1061 -2.17 -8.15 -20.81
C ALA A 1061 -2.37 -6.68 -20.45
N LEU A 1062 -2.20 -5.75 -21.40
CA LEU A 1062 -2.24 -4.29 -21.17
C LEU A 1062 -3.32 -3.84 -20.16
N TRP A 1063 -4.57 -4.25 -20.34
CA TRP A 1063 -5.67 -3.89 -19.43
C TRP A 1063 -5.70 -4.71 -18.14
N LYS A 1064 -5.31 -5.99 -18.21
CA LYS A 1064 -5.16 -6.91 -17.07
C LYS A 1064 -4.08 -6.40 -16.09
N ASP A 1065 -3.02 -5.78 -16.59
CA ASP A 1065 -1.93 -5.20 -15.79
C ASP A 1065 -2.29 -3.83 -15.22
N VAL A 1066 -2.92 -2.96 -16.02
CA VAL A 1066 -3.51 -1.69 -15.57
C VAL A 1066 -4.51 -1.92 -14.43
N ILE A 1067 -5.38 -2.93 -14.57
CA ILE A 1067 -6.32 -3.34 -13.52
C ILE A 1067 -5.56 -3.92 -12.31
N SER A 1068 -4.54 -4.75 -12.54
CA SER A 1068 -3.72 -5.34 -11.45
C SER A 1068 -3.01 -4.26 -10.63
N LEU A 1069 -2.41 -3.24 -11.24
CA LEU A 1069 -1.82 -2.08 -10.54
C LEU A 1069 -2.86 -1.35 -9.68
N GLY A 1070 -4.07 -1.13 -10.20
CA GLY A 1070 -5.18 -0.54 -9.46
C GLY A 1070 -5.62 -1.38 -8.26
N ILE A 1071 -5.72 -2.70 -8.43
CA ILE A 1071 -6.04 -3.66 -7.36
C ILE A 1071 -4.92 -3.67 -6.31
N PHE A 1072 -3.65 -3.74 -6.70
CA PHE A 1072 -2.50 -3.67 -5.78
C PHE A 1072 -2.55 -2.40 -4.93
N GLY A 1073 -2.75 -1.22 -5.54
CA GLY A 1073 -2.89 0.04 -4.82
C GLY A 1073 -4.06 0.04 -3.83
N ALA A 1074 -5.25 -0.43 -4.26
CA ALA A 1074 -6.43 -0.52 -3.39
C ALA A 1074 -6.23 -1.50 -2.21
N VAL A 1075 -5.68 -2.69 -2.46
CA VAL A 1075 -5.39 -3.70 -1.45
C VAL A 1075 -4.40 -3.17 -0.42
N PHE A 1076 -3.29 -2.53 -0.84
CA PHE A 1076 -2.35 -1.95 0.11
C PHE A 1076 -2.92 -0.76 0.89
N ILE A 1077 -3.84 0.04 0.32
CA ILE A 1077 -4.58 1.07 1.09
C ILE A 1077 -5.49 0.43 2.16
N VAL A 1078 -6.15 -0.69 1.88
CA VAL A 1078 -6.96 -1.43 2.86
C VAL A 1078 -6.07 -2.08 3.95
N ILE A 1079 -4.92 -2.65 3.58
CA ILE A 1079 -3.94 -3.20 4.52
C ILE A 1079 -3.36 -2.09 5.41
N ALA A 1080 -3.03 -0.92 4.85
CA ALA A 1080 -2.61 0.26 5.60
C ALA A 1080 -3.66 0.73 6.62
N TYR A 1081 -4.95 0.76 6.23
CA TYR A 1081 -6.04 1.05 7.16
C TYR A 1081 -6.13 -0.01 8.27
N GLY A 1082 -6.06 -1.30 7.94
CA GLY A 1082 -6.05 -2.38 8.93
C GLY A 1082 -4.87 -2.29 9.89
N ALA A 1083 -3.67 -2.04 9.37
CA ALA A 1083 -2.45 -1.84 10.15
C ALA A 1083 -2.59 -0.63 11.10
N MET A 1084 -3.12 0.51 10.63
CA MET A 1084 -3.44 1.65 11.50
C MET A 1084 -4.49 1.26 12.55
N HIS A 1085 -5.57 0.61 12.14
CA HIS A 1085 -6.71 0.32 13.01
C HIS A 1085 -6.31 -0.59 14.17
N PHE A 1086 -5.54 -1.65 13.90
CA PHE A 1086 -5.16 -2.71 14.84
C PHE A 1086 -3.77 -2.54 15.49
N LEU A 1087 -2.71 -2.17 14.76
CA LEU A 1087 -1.36 -2.03 15.33
C LEU A 1087 -1.19 -0.72 16.11
N LEU A 1088 -2.02 0.28 15.83
CA LEU A 1088 -2.10 1.56 16.56
C LEU A 1088 -3.35 1.63 17.45
N VAL A 1089 -3.87 0.48 17.88
CA VAL A 1089 -4.59 0.40 19.16
C VAL A 1089 -3.61 0.69 20.28
N GLU A 1090 -4.05 1.43 21.28
CA GLU A 1090 -3.22 1.78 22.42
C GLU A 1090 -2.88 0.56 23.29
N LYS A 1091 -1.65 0.06 23.18
CA LYS A 1091 -1.06 -0.85 24.16
C LYS A 1091 -0.59 -0.07 25.41
N ARG A 1092 -1.54 0.57 26.11
CA ARG A 1092 -1.34 1.25 27.41
C ARG A 1092 -1.19 0.25 28.55
#